data_AF-A0AAV0XW25-F1
#
_entry.id   AF-A0AAV0XW25-F1
#
_cell.length_a   1.000
_cell.length_b   1.000
_cell.length_c   1.000
_cell.angle_alpha   90.00
_cell.angle_beta   90.00
_cell.angle_gamma   90.00
#
_symmetry.space_group_name_H-M   'P 1'
#
loop_
_entity.id
_entity.type
_entity.pdbx_description
1 polymer ?
#
loop_
_entity_poly.entity_id
_entity_poly.type
_entity_poly.pdbx_seq_one_letter_code
_entity_poly.pdbx_strand_id
1 'polypeptide(L)'
;MHLLFNDDHILRPISDQVWVDLSVALQYKMSAKTIYIAVYQNRHDWQNKIKHLLGIQNQQNVSPIETESTSSSSSTEENNNKKLFNLTIPDFSNILVSSVPYKSKGNIRYYDILKPGTWTDIINDAFLANYKLPCCFIYKRGKVNKDISKSKHYLTFQATCKECKNDLFGWSDAKPKPGEPLHLCILTKNTVGDEINHTTKRPLKGTKRKMVGYELSTDVPSNWRRKQVKDLDFGRISPPNLYKNNVLSKTKQDYIDKSLGVINRNSIDSLIELKHTSQAGNIQHIGSDPAIIHYWTNHQLVIYKDITKKYSRLFIDATGSLVKKIKRTSLKLLSGDIFLYEAVVNEGFGQIPVTQMISEKHDSITISYWLDMWLRCGLSAPSEAISDYSRALLMAMCKSFCNLSFQSYLDECFSVITGEKDKLPSCYIRIDVSHMIKTFCRLKCLCGIKKKCLKEFYVRCFRLLLTSTDLHTFKNVLTAFMTVMLSETDGWIDETENQENPSEKYRVYLINLMKAIPADETSNNYPDCDTQDNEDIGIENADDIDESSNSITQFIQDIENCSKLNASVKGNRMSAYFLPELAKDVKRICKHFPLWTAVMQHIFNSPFKIATSAPVESDFNELKNLILRHASRPMTADRFILRHIQSIDSNSKLFRSSQLRNSAIDKSPTTTISSVESDCVSNNPFLSSDDDIENWRGKGEEPITSLTLKSNNKRQKIFPTSKDTATKIESEANTNIAKQLFDNLSSSSISDDNEEITFIDTFSNSQIIHKSKTSEIPNNDIQGVLKKKVKDQKADPQSICNQHLRLNEFYVIET
;
A
#
# COMPACT_ATOMS: atom_id res chain seq x y z
N MET A 1 7.28 61.13 -33.65
CA MET A 1 6.76 60.02 -34.49
C MET A 1 7.88 59.03 -34.84
N HIS A 2 8.41 58.26 -33.88
CA HIS A 2 9.38 57.17 -34.11
C HIS A 2 9.04 55.94 -33.23
N LEU A 3 7.74 55.77 -32.96
CA LEU A 3 7.27 54.99 -31.81
C LEU A 3 6.94 53.53 -32.12
N LEU A 4 6.55 53.18 -33.36
CA LEU A 4 6.12 51.82 -33.72
C LEU A 4 7.18 50.96 -34.39
N PHE A 5 8.20 51.59 -34.97
CA PHE A 5 9.32 50.93 -35.62
C PHE A 5 10.60 51.27 -34.86
N ASN A 6 11.58 50.38 -34.89
CA ASN A 6 12.93 50.68 -34.41
C ASN A 6 13.70 51.47 -35.50
N ASP A 7 14.96 51.80 -35.21
CA ASP A 7 15.78 52.63 -36.09
C ASP A 7 16.13 51.91 -37.41
N ASP A 8 16.04 50.57 -37.45
CA ASP A 8 16.15 49.73 -38.66
C ASP A 8 14.85 49.63 -39.48
N HIS A 9 13.82 50.42 -39.15
CA HIS A 9 12.47 50.37 -39.73
C HIS A 9 11.72 49.02 -39.58
N ILE A 10 12.13 48.19 -38.62
CA ILE A 10 11.48 46.93 -38.23
C ILE A 10 10.44 47.22 -37.14
N LEU A 11 9.30 46.52 -37.17
CA LEU A 11 8.21 46.74 -36.22
C LEU A 11 8.64 46.33 -34.80
N ARG A 12 8.49 47.24 -33.82
CA ARG A 12 8.84 47.00 -32.41
C ARG A 12 8.06 45.81 -31.84
N PRO A 13 8.69 44.95 -31.00
CA PRO A 13 8.05 43.74 -30.49
C PRO A 13 6.83 44.05 -29.62
N ILE A 14 5.95 43.07 -29.46
CA ILE A 14 4.68 43.20 -28.73
C ILE A 14 4.83 43.57 -27.23
N SER A 15 6.04 43.41 -26.69
CA SER A 15 6.41 43.76 -25.31
C SER A 15 6.83 45.23 -25.15
N ASP A 16 6.94 45.99 -26.25
CA ASP A 16 7.25 47.42 -26.19
C ASP A 16 6.05 48.21 -25.65
N GLN A 17 6.31 49.15 -24.73
CA GLN A 17 5.30 49.93 -24.01
C GLN A 17 4.40 50.73 -24.96
N VAL A 18 4.89 51.11 -26.15
CA VAL A 18 4.10 51.82 -27.17
C VAL A 18 2.75 51.15 -27.49
N TRP A 19 2.68 49.82 -27.46
CA TRP A 19 1.45 49.10 -27.77
C TRP A 19 0.40 49.24 -26.67
N VAL A 20 0.85 49.38 -25.42
CA VAL A 20 -0.01 49.69 -24.28
C VAL A 20 -0.47 51.14 -24.37
N ASP A 21 0.43 52.07 -24.65
CA ASP A 21 0.11 53.51 -24.74
C ASP A 21 -0.88 53.80 -25.89
N LEU A 22 -0.76 53.11 -27.02
CA LEU A 22 -1.75 53.14 -28.11
C LEU A 22 -3.10 52.53 -27.71
N SER A 23 -3.10 51.49 -26.87
CA SER A 23 -4.33 50.91 -26.32
C SER A 23 -5.03 51.91 -25.39
N VAL A 24 -4.28 52.64 -24.55
CA VAL A 24 -4.77 53.73 -23.70
C VAL A 24 -5.34 54.88 -24.54
N ALA A 25 -4.60 55.34 -25.55
CA ALA A 25 -5.04 56.43 -26.45
C ALA A 25 -6.33 56.09 -27.22
N LEU A 26 -6.55 54.81 -27.52
CA LEU A 26 -7.79 54.29 -28.12
C LEU A 26 -8.88 53.96 -27.07
N GLN A 27 -8.77 54.47 -25.85
CA GLN A 27 -9.72 54.24 -24.74
C GLN A 27 -9.98 52.75 -24.46
N TYR A 28 -8.93 51.93 -24.62
CA TYR A 28 -8.97 50.46 -24.51
C TYR A 28 -9.94 49.73 -25.45
N LYS A 29 -10.52 50.41 -26.45
CA LYS A 29 -11.40 49.79 -27.47
C LYS A 29 -10.71 48.67 -28.26
N MET A 30 -9.38 48.70 -28.34
CA MET A 30 -8.55 47.60 -28.81
C MET A 30 -7.41 47.37 -27.82
N SER A 31 -7.15 46.11 -27.46
CA SER A 31 -6.01 45.76 -26.60
C SER A 31 -4.68 45.87 -27.35
N ALA A 32 -3.61 46.22 -26.63
CA ALA A 32 -2.23 46.32 -27.15
C ALA A 32 -1.84 45.16 -28.09
N LYS A 33 -2.15 43.92 -27.67
CA LYS A 33 -1.90 42.70 -28.44
C LYS A 33 -2.67 42.64 -29.77
N THR A 34 -3.90 43.16 -29.80
CA THR A 34 -4.73 43.20 -31.01
C THR A 34 -4.22 44.25 -31.99
N ILE A 35 -3.81 45.42 -31.49
CA ILE A 35 -3.20 46.51 -32.28
C ILE A 35 -1.90 46.01 -32.92
N TYR A 36 -0.99 45.41 -32.11
CA TYR A 36 0.25 44.82 -32.63
C TYR A 36 0.00 43.79 -33.74
N ILE A 37 -0.89 42.82 -33.53
CA ILE A 37 -1.17 41.77 -34.54
C ILE A 37 -1.76 42.39 -35.83
N ALA A 38 -2.59 43.42 -35.71
CA ALA A 38 -3.17 44.09 -36.88
C ALA A 38 -2.10 44.82 -37.71
N VAL A 39 -1.17 45.54 -37.05
CA VAL A 39 -0.05 46.21 -37.74
C VAL A 39 0.98 45.20 -38.25
N TYR A 40 1.34 44.17 -37.48
CA TYR A 40 2.32 43.15 -37.88
C TYR A 40 1.87 42.32 -39.09
N GLN A 41 0.57 42.01 -39.19
CA GLN A 41 0.00 41.27 -40.32
C GLN A 41 -0.52 42.18 -41.45
N ASN A 42 -0.17 43.48 -41.43
CA ASN A 42 -0.67 44.51 -42.35
C ASN A 42 -2.20 44.45 -42.61
N ARG A 43 -2.99 44.16 -41.57
CA ARG A 43 -4.46 44.08 -41.71
C ARG A 43 -5.01 45.46 -42.07
N HIS A 44 -5.96 45.49 -43.02
CA HIS A 44 -6.54 46.73 -43.56
C HIS A 44 -5.49 47.73 -44.09
N ASP A 45 -4.31 47.21 -44.47
CA ASP A 45 -3.16 47.95 -44.98
C ASP A 45 -2.54 48.95 -43.97
N TRP A 46 -2.72 48.71 -42.67
CA TRP A 46 -2.27 49.62 -41.61
C TRP A 46 -0.74 49.79 -41.55
N GLN A 47 0.04 48.73 -41.79
CA GLN A 47 1.50 48.82 -41.75
C GLN A 47 2.05 49.71 -42.86
N ASN A 48 1.51 49.54 -44.08
CA ASN A 48 1.92 50.34 -45.23
C ASN A 48 1.49 51.81 -45.07
N LYS A 49 0.26 52.06 -44.62
CA LYS A 49 -0.23 53.42 -44.33
C LYS A 49 0.60 54.13 -43.27
N ILE A 50 1.00 53.43 -42.20
CA ILE A 50 1.87 54.01 -41.16
C ILE A 50 3.29 54.25 -41.71
N LYS A 51 3.88 53.33 -42.47
CA LYS A 51 5.20 53.53 -43.10
C LYS A 51 5.19 54.74 -44.06
N HIS A 52 4.15 54.89 -44.86
CA HIS A 52 3.94 56.02 -45.77
C HIS A 52 3.83 57.35 -45.00
N LEU A 53 3.03 57.40 -43.93
CA LEU A 53 2.90 58.59 -43.06
C LEU A 53 4.20 58.96 -42.35
N LEU A 54 5.13 58.02 -42.17
CA LEU A 54 6.44 58.23 -41.55
C LEU A 54 7.56 58.51 -42.58
N GLY A 55 7.25 58.62 -43.87
CA GLY A 55 8.24 58.89 -44.92
C GLY A 55 9.24 57.75 -45.18
N ILE A 56 8.97 56.54 -44.66
CA ILE A 56 9.86 55.38 -44.81
C ILE A 56 9.69 54.83 -46.24
N GLN A 57 10.60 55.20 -47.14
CA GLN A 57 10.62 54.68 -48.51
C GLN A 57 11.03 53.19 -48.50
N ASN A 58 10.22 52.35 -49.15
CA ASN A 58 10.55 50.94 -49.33
C ASN A 58 11.68 50.79 -50.37
N GLN A 59 12.87 50.35 -49.93
CA GLN A 59 13.84 49.79 -50.88
C GLN A 59 13.28 48.50 -51.49
N GLN A 60 13.14 48.50 -52.82
CA GLN A 60 12.75 47.32 -53.58
C GLN A 60 13.96 46.37 -53.69
N ASN A 61 13.94 45.27 -52.94
CA ASN A 61 14.68 44.08 -53.37
C ASN A 61 13.86 43.39 -54.46
N VAL A 62 14.34 43.47 -55.69
CA VAL A 62 13.72 42.86 -56.86
C VAL A 62 13.74 41.34 -56.73
N SER A 63 12.55 40.75 -56.70
CA SER A 63 12.33 39.35 -57.09
C SER A 63 11.39 39.38 -58.31
N PRO A 64 11.62 38.57 -59.36
CA PRO A 64 10.93 38.78 -60.64
C PRO A 64 9.43 38.53 -60.55
N ILE A 65 8.68 39.38 -61.26
CA ILE A 65 7.24 39.26 -61.50
C ILE A 65 7.05 38.34 -62.70
N GLU A 66 6.11 37.39 -62.62
CA GLU A 66 5.39 36.91 -63.81
C GLU A 66 3.96 36.48 -63.46
N THR A 67 3.07 36.52 -64.45
CA THR A 67 1.62 36.65 -64.28
C THR A 67 0.83 35.40 -64.69
N GLU A 68 -0.33 35.24 -64.04
CA GLU A 68 -1.56 34.55 -64.47
C GLU A 68 -1.56 33.15 -65.15
N SER A 69 -2.63 32.43 -64.79
CA SER A 69 -3.30 31.38 -65.59
C SER A 69 -2.71 29.95 -65.59
N THR A 70 -3.57 29.03 -65.98
CA THR A 70 -3.46 27.57 -65.81
C THR A 70 -2.53 26.90 -66.82
N SER A 71 -1.64 26.02 -66.37
CA SER A 71 -1.77 24.56 -66.54
C SER A 71 -0.50 23.80 -66.10
N SER A 72 -0.56 22.47 -66.22
CA SER A 72 0.47 21.50 -65.87
C SER A 72 1.81 21.63 -66.63
N SER A 73 2.94 21.56 -65.91
CA SER A 73 3.99 20.52 -66.17
C SER A 73 5.17 20.57 -65.17
N SER A 74 5.63 19.37 -64.82
CA SER A 74 6.93 18.91 -64.28
C SER A 74 8.15 19.85 -64.09
N SER A 75 8.93 19.49 -63.04
CA SER A 75 10.43 19.58 -62.88
C SER A 75 11.07 20.98 -62.84
N THR A 76 12.13 21.30 -62.08
CA THR A 76 12.98 20.67 -61.02
C THR A 76 13.77 21.87 -60.40
N GLU A 77 14.35 21.93 -59.19
CA GLU A 77 14.91 20.89 -58.31
C GLU A 77 15.13 21.50 -56.90
N GLU A 78 14.44 21.04 -55.84
CA GLU A 78 14.89 21.23 -54.44
C GLU A 78 14.13 20.32 -53.43
N ASN A 79 13.83 19.08 -53.82
CA ASN A 79 12.90 18.24 -53.04
C ASN A 79 13.10 16.74 -53.25
N ASN A 80 14.16 16.14 -52.69
CA ASN A 80 14.49 14.72 -52.95
C ASN A 80 15.05 13.91 -51.75
N ASN A 81 14.59 14.19 -50.53
CA ASN A 81 14.95 13.40 -49.33
C ASN A 81 13.76 12.79 -48.57
N LYS A 82 12.55 12.81 -49.15
CA LYS A 82 11.36 12.15 -48.59
C LYS A 82 11.17 10.77 -49.22
N LYS A 83 11.06 9.74 -48.39
CA LYS A 83 10.82 8.34 -48.78
C LYS A 83 9.35 7.99 -48.58
N LEU A 84 8.81 7.20 -49.50
CA LEU A 84 7.48 6.60 -49.38
C LEU A 84 7.55 5.29 -48.59
N PHE A 85 6.61 5.11 -47.67
CA PHE A 85 6.45 3.93 -46.82
C PHE A 85 5.01 3.43 -46.92
N ASN A 86 4.81 2.11 -47.00
CA ASN A 86 3.51 1.48 -47.24
C ASN A 86 3.10 0.65 -46.02
N LEU A 87 2.27 1.22 -45.15
CA LEU A 87 1.84 0.62 -43.90
C LEU A 87 0.48 -0.05 -44.07
N THR A 88 0.30 -1.24 -43.49
CA THR A 88 -0.99 -1.95 -43.47
C THR A 88 -1.46 -2.05 -42.02
N ILE A 89 -2.69 -1.61 -41.74
CA ILE A 89 -3.33 -1.71 -40.43
C ILE A 89 -4.40 -2.81 -40.51
N PRO A 90 -4.21 -3.96 -39.83
CA PRO A 90 -5.12 -5.11 -39.97
C PRO A 90 -6.57 -4.81 -39.54
N ASP A 91 -6.74 -4.06 -38.46
CA ASP A 91 -8.06 -3.75 -37.90
C ASP A 91 -8.37 -2.25 -37.97
N PHE A 92 -9.19 -1.90 -38.96
CA PHE A 92 -9.70 -0.53 -39.14
C PHE A 92 -10.90 -0.20 -38.23
N SER A 93 -11.59 -1.19 -37.65
CA SER A 93 -12.80 -0.98 -36.83
C SER A 93 -12.50 -0.17 -35.57
N ASN A 94 -11.30 -0.34 -35.00
CA ASN A 94 -10.81 0.43 -33.86
C ASN A 94 -10.56 1.92 -34.15
N ILE A 95 -10.63 2.36 -35.42
CA ILE A 95 -10.29 3.72 -35.88
C ILE A 95 -11.51 4.46 -36.48
N LEU A 96 -12.73 3.93 -36.28
CA LEU A 96 -13.97 4.40 -36.90
C LEU A 96 -14.18 5.93 -36.88
N VAL A 97 -14.79 6.40 -37.97
CA VAL A 97 -15.01 7.83 -38.25
C VAL A 97 -15.91 8.45 -37.18
N SER A 98 -15.52 9.62 -36.68
CA SER A 98 -16.34 10.49 -35.81
C SER A 98 -16.66 11.78 -36.57
N SER A 99 -17.94 12.11 -36.72
CA SER A 99 -18.35 13.39 -37.32
C SER A 99 -18.35 14.47 -36.23
N VAL A 100 -17.54 15.53 -36.40
CA VAL A 100 -17.36 16.59 -35.39
C VAL A 100 -17.91 17.92 -35.91
N PRO A 101 -18.76 18.63 -35.15
CA PRO A 101 -19.24 19.96 -35.51
C PRO A 101 -18.16 21.01 -35.32
N TYR A 102 -18.00 21.89 -36.32
CA TYR A 102 -17.11 23.04 -36.28
C TYR A 102 -17.91 24.33 -36.47
N LYS A 103 -17.94 25.17 -35.44
CA LYS A 103 -18.61 26.47 -35.47
C LYS A 103 -17.68 27.54 -36.06
N SER A 104 -18.12 28.24 -37.10
CA SER A 104 -17.43 29.42 -37.63
C SER A 104 -18.44 30.44 -38.15
N LYS A 105 -18.36 31.68 -37.63
CA LYS A 105 -19.20 32.83 -38.03
C LYS A 105 -20.69 32.47 -38.22
N GLY A 106 -21.32 31.94 -37.18
CA GLY A 106 -22.75 31.58 -37.17
C GLY A 106 -23.10 30.22 -37.79
N ASN A 107 -22.26 29.64 -38.64
CA ASN A 107 -22.53 28.36 -39.30
C ASN A 107 -21.85 27.17 -38.60
N ILE A 108 -22.56 26.04 -38.51
CA ILE A 108 -22.02 24.74 -38.09
C ILE A 108 -21.70 23.93 -39.35
N ARG A 109 -20.44 23.51 -39.50
CA ARG A 109 -20.04 22.51 -40.51
C ARG A 109 -19.57 21.23 -39.83
N TYR A 110 -20.09 20.10 -40.27
CA TYR A 110 -19.65 18.79 -39.78
C TYR A 110 -18.46 18.30 -40.61
N TYR A 111 -17.43 17.79 -39.93
CA TYR A 111 -16.28 17.17 -40.56
C TYR A 111 -16.11 15.74 -40.06
N ASP A 112 -15.98 14.81 -40.99
CA ASP A 112 -15.61 13.43 -40.70
C ASP A 112 -14.11 13.34 -40.40
N ILE A 113 -13.77 12.86 -39.21
CA ILE A 113 -12.39 12.69 -38.74
C ILE A 113 -12.17 11.30 -38.13
N LEU A 114 -10.91 10.87 -38.04
CA LEU A 114 -10.58 9.66 -37.29
C LEU A 114 -10.81 9.85 -35.78
N LYS A 115 -11.31 8.81 -35.09
CA LYS A 115 -11.68 8.81 -33.65
C LYS A 115 -10.63 9.46 -32.73
N PRO A 116 -10.88 10.66 -32.19
CA PRO A 116 -9.93 11.38 -31.35
C PRO A 116 -9.45 10.54 -30.15
N GLY A 117 -8.15 10.55 -29.90
CA GLY A 117 -7.55 9.81 -28.77
C GLY A 117 -7.32 8.32 -29.00
N THR A 118 -7.61 7.78 -30.19
CA THR A 118 -7.33 6.36 -30.53
C THR A 118 -6.38 6.25 -31.73
N TRP A 119 -6.71 6.88 -32.86
CA TRP A 119 -6.03 6.65 -34.14
C TRP A 119 -4.53 6.99 -34.15
N THR A 120 -4.12 8.02 -33.42
CA THR A 120 -2.75 8.57 -33.51
C THR A 120 -1.70 7.60 -33.00
N ASP A 121 -2.07 6.71 -32.08
CA ASP A 121 -1.14 5.76 -31.48
C ASP A 121 -1.12 4.45 -32.29
N ILE A 122 -2.26 3.96 -32.78
CA ILE A 122 -2.33 2.78 -33.66
C ILE A 122 -1.45 2.94 -34.90
N ILE A 123 -1.63 4.03 -35.67
CA ILE A 123 -0.82 4.29 -36.87
C ILE A 123 0.66 4.41 -36.52
N ASN A 124 0.99 5.09 -35.41
CA ASN A 124 2.37 5.31 -35.01
C ASN A 124 3.07 4.03 -34.55
N ASP A 125 2.42 3.21 -33.74
CA ASP A 125 3.01 1.98 -33.22
C ASP A 125 3.26 0.97 -34.36
N ALA A 126 2.32 0.84 -35.30
CA ALA A 126 2.51 0.03 -36.50
C ALA A 126 3.62 0.60 -37.41
N PHE A 127 3.69 1.93 -37.58
CA PHE A 127 4.78 2.57 -38.34
C PHE A 127 6.16 2.36 -37.71
N LEU A 128 6.25 2.42 -36.37
CA LEU A 128 7.48 2.13 -35.64
C LEU A 128 7.87 0.65 -35.72
N ALA A 129 6.91 -0.28 -35.60
CA ALA A 129 7.17 -1.72 -35.70
C ALA A 129 7.74 -2.09 -37.07
N ASN A 130 7.16 -1.57 -38.16
CA ASN A 130 7.57 -1.91 -39.52
C ASN A 130 8.86 -1.23 -39.97
N TYR A 131 9.13 0.00 -39.50
CA TYR A 131 10.20 0.84 -40.08
C TYR A 131 11.22 1.40 -39.10
N LYS A 132 11.02 1.25 -37.79
CA LYS A 132 11.97 1.64 -36.72
C LYS A 132 12.51 3.09 -36.78
N LEU A 133 11.79 4.05 -37.42
CA LEU A 133 12.21 5.45 -37.44
C LEU A 133 12.24 6.07 -36.02
N PRO A 134 13.32 6.75 -35.60
CA PRO A 134 13.41 7.33 -34.25
C PRO A 134 12.53 8.58 -34.01
N CYS A 135 11.96 9.18 -35.07
CA CYS A 135 11.22 10.42 -34.98
C CYS A 135 10.00 10.36 -34.03
N CYS A 136 9.98 11.26 -33.04
CA CYS A 136 8.83 11.50 -32.17
C CYS A 136 7.75 12.33 -32.89
N PHE A 137 7.07 11.73 -33.87
CA PHE A 137 6.00 12.35 -34.66
C PHE A 137 4.76 12.68 -33.81
N ILE A 138 4.27 13.92 -33.93
CA ILE A 138 3.03 14.39 -33.29
C ILE A 138 1.94 14.59 -34.35
N TYR A 139 0.99 13.66 -34.36
CA TYR A 139 -0.03 13.52 -35.40
C TYR A 139 -1.22 14.48 -35.18
N LYS A 140 -1.75 15.02 -36.27
CA LYS A 140 -2.82 16.02 -36.37
C LYS A 140 -3.64 15.80 -37.65
N ARG A 141 -4.78 16.51 -37.77
CA ARG A 141 -5.56 16.65 -39.02
C ARG A 141 -5.95 15.33 -39.70
N GLY A 142 -6.32 14.30 -38.94
CA GLY A 142 -6.82 13.01 -39.48
C GLY A 142 -8.22 13.16 -40.06
N LYS A 143 -8.33 13.60 -41.32
CA LYS A 143 -9.57 13.92 -42.02
C LYS A 143 -10.00 12.76 -42.92
N VAL A 144 -11.28 12.41 -42.86
CA VAL A 144 -11.90 11.41 -43.75
C VAL A 144 -12.81 12.14 -44.74
N ASN A 145 -12.73 11.76 -46.02
CA ASN A 145 -13.57 12.27 -47.09
C ASN A 145 -14.47 11.15 -47.60
N LYS A 146 -15.79 11.27 -47.38
CA LYS A 146 -16.79 10.34 -47.96
C LYS A 146 -17.03 10.60 -49.44
N ASP A 147 -16.81 11.84 -49.89
CA ASP A 147 -17.03 12.29 -51.26
C ASP A 147 -15.71 12.25 -52.06
N ILE A 148 -15.56 11.20 -52.87
CA ILE A 148 -14.38 10.95 -53.72
C ILE A 148 -14.32 11.96 -54.88
N SER A 149 -15.45 12.54 -55.30
CA SER A 149 -15.46 13.52 -56.41
C SER A 149 -14.79 14.84 -56.03
N LYS A 150 -14.63 15.11 -54.72
CA LYS A 150 -14.02 16.34 -54.18
C LYS A 150 -12.68 16.10 -53.47
N SER A 151 -12.19 14.86 -53.42
CA SER A 151 -10.90 14.57 -52.79
C SER A 151 -10.20 13.35 -53.38
N LYS A 152 -8.92 13.52 -53.74
CA LYS A 152 -8.03 12.47 -54.23
C LYS A 152 -7.86 11.30 -53.26
N HIS A 153 -8.07 11.52 -51.96
CA HIS A 153 -7.77 10.56 -50.90
C HIS A 153 -8.97 10.39 -49.96
N TYR A 154 -9.41 9.15 -49.73
CA TYR A 154 -10.40 8.80 -48.71
C TYR A 154 -9.99 9.26 -47.30
N LEU A 155 -8.72 9.09 -46.94
CA LEU A 155 -8.18 9.48 -45.63
C LEU A 155 -6.90 10.29 -45.83
N THR A 156 -6.72 11.37 -45.06
CA THR A 156 -5.45 12.09 -44.95
C THR A 156 -5.11 12.43 -43.50
N PHE A 157 -3.82 12.50 -43.17
CA PHE A 157 -3.31 12.99 -41.90
C PHE A 157 -1.92 13.61 -42.05
N GLN A 158 -1.53 14.41 -41.05
CA GLN A 158 -0.23 15.08 -41.00
C GLN A 158 0.41 14.85 -39.63
N ALA A 159 1.73 14.74 -39.57
CA ALA A 159 2.49 14.73 -38.32
C ALA A 159 3.81 15.46 -38.49
N THR A 160 4.29 16.08 -37.41
CA THR A 160 5.61 16.74 -37.38
C THR A 160 6.42 16.16 -36.24
N CYS A 161 7.69 15.84 -36.46
CA CYS A 161 8.58 15.38 -35.39
C CYS A 161 8.83 16.50 -34.37
N LYS A 162 8.71 16.17 -33.08
CA LYS A 162 8.88 17.16 -32.00
C LYS A 162 10.29 17.76 -31.97
N GLU A 163 11.31 16.93 -32.20
CA GLU A 163 12.73 17.30 -32.17
C GLU A 163 13.18 17.86 -33.53
N CYS A 164 13.49 17.01 -34.51
CA CYS A 164 14.09 17.39 -35.80
C CYS A 164 13.15 18.10 -36.80
N LYS A 165 11.90 18.41 -36.42
CA LYS A 165 10.87 19.08 -37.25
C LYS A 165 10.51 18.40 -38.59
N ASN A 166 11.00 17.19 -38.85
CA ASN A 166 10.63 16.39 -40.01
C ASN A 166 9.11 16.25 -40.14
N ASP A 167 8.57 16.57 -41.31
CA ASP A 167 7.14 16.49 -41.61
C ASP A 167 6.79 15.18 -42.34
N LEU A 168 5.71 14.58 -41.87
CA LEU A 168 5.13 13.34 -42.35
C LEU A 168 3.71 13.64 -42.87
N PHE A 169 3.46 13.28 -44.12
CA PHE A 169 2.12 13.29 -44.71
C PHE A 169 1.70 11.84 -44.98
N GLY A 170 0.49 11.47 -44.54
CA GLY A 170 -0.04 10.12 -44.73
C GLY A 170 -1.44 10.14 -45.32
N TRP A 171 -1.74 9.18 -46.18
CA TRP A 171 -3.04 9.07 -46.84
C TRP A 171 -3.46 7.63 -47.11
N SER A 172 -4.74 7.46 -47.43
CA SER A 172 -5.30 6.25 -48.05
C SER A 172 -6.21 6.69 -49.19
N ASP A 173 -6.08 6.06 -50.35
CA ASP A 173 -6.87 6.42 -51.53
C ASP A 173 -8.29 5.84 -51.46
N ALA A 174 -8.44 4.60 -51.01
CA ALA A 174 -9.70 3.87 -50.94
C ALA A 174 -10.17 3.63 -49.49
N LYS A 175 -11.49 3.54 -49.30
CA LYS A 175 -12.09 3.04 -48.07
C LYS A 175 -11.98 1.50 -48.04
N PRO A 176 -11.42 0.88 -46.98
CA PRO A 176 -11.42 -0.58 -46.86
C PRO A 176 -12.85 -1.11 -46.70
N LYS A 177 -13.15 -2.27 -47.30
CA LYS A 177 -14.43 -2.96 -47.06
C LYS A 177 -14.46 -3.55 -45.63
N PRO A 178 -15.64 -3.93 -45.09
CA PRO A 178 -15.72 -4.62 -43.82
C PRO A 178 -14.84 -5.88 -43.82
N GLY A 179 -13.91 -5.98 -42.87
CA GLY A 179 -12.94 -7.08 -42.76
C GLY A 179 -11.65 -6.92 -43.59
N GLU A 180 -11.55 -5.93 -44.47
CA GLU A 180 -10.30 -5.62 -45.19
C GLU A 180 -9.40 -4.68 -44.35
N PRO A 181 -8.06 -4.83 -44.44
CA PRO A 181 -7.13 -3.95 -43.73
C PRO A 181 -7.08 -2.55 -44.36
N LEU A 182 -6.75 -1.53 -43.56
CA LEU A 182 -6.48 -0.19 -44.07
C LEU A 182 -5.04 -0.11 -44.58
N HIS A 183 -4.87 0.11 -45.88
CA HIS A 183 -3.57 0.44 -46.48
C HIS A 183 -3.31 1.95 -46.41
N LEU A 184 -2.11 2.32 -45.96
CA LEU A 184 -1.66 3.70 -45.76
C LEU A 184 -0.35 3.95 -46.50
N CYS A 185 -0.33 4.98 -47.33
CA CYS A 185 0.90 5.54 -47.87
C CYS A 185 1.37 6.67 -46.97
N ILE A 186 2.66 6.66 -46.60
CA ILE A 186 3.27 7.63 -45.68
C ILE A 186 4.54 8.19 -46.34
N LEU A 187 4.59 9.52 -46.52
CA LEU A 187 5.72 10.25 -47.10
C LEU A 187 6.41 11.10 -46.02
N THR A 188 7.68 10.80 -45.75
CA THR A 188 8.50 11.48 -44.72
C THR A 188 10.00 11.33 -45.02
N LYS A 189 10.88 12.18 -44.48
CA LYS A 189 12.33 11.88 -44.51
C LYS A 189 12.59 10.59 -43.73
N ASN A 190 13.43 9.71 -44.28
CA ASN A 190 13.95 8.55 -43.56
C ASN A 190 15.03 9.00 -42.57
N THR A 191 14.88 8.66 -41.29
CA THR A 191 15.79 9.10 -40.20
C THR A 191 16.36 7.92 -39.40
N VAL A 192 16.30 6.70 -39.96
CA VAL A 192 17.04 5.55 -39.40
C VAL A 192 18.54 5.85 -39.50
N GLY A 193 19.28 5.72 -38.39
CA GLY A 193 20.67 6.20 -38.23
C GLY A 193 20.78 7.49 -37.41
N ASP A 194 19.71 8.30 -37.32
CA ASP A 194 19.68 9.55 -36.56
C ASP A 194 19.20 9.34 -35.09
N GLU A 195 19.26 8.13 -34.53
CA GLU A 195 18.63 7.82 -33.24
C GLU A 195 19.17 8.66 -32.06
N ILE A 196 20.45 9.05 -32.09
CA ILE A 196 21.09 9.88 -31.04
C ILE A 196 20.40 11.25 -30.90
N ASN A 197 19.86 11.78 -32.00
CA ASN A 197 19.19 13.08 -32.05
C ASN A 197 17.73 13.04 -31.56
N HIS A 198 17.25 11.88 -31.09
CA HIS A 198 15.84 11.62 -30.78
C HIS A 198 15.64 11.01 -29.38
N THR A 199 15.54 11.89 -28.38
CA THR A 199 15.41 11.53 -26.96
C THR A 199 13.96 11.62 -26.46
N THR A 200 13.09 12.40 -27.13
CA THR A 200 11.74 12.64 -26.64
C THR A 200 10.82 11.44 -26.83
N LYS A 201 9.99 11.19 -25.81
CA LYS A 201 8.94 10.17 -25.87
C LYS A 201 7.60 10.81 -26.24
N ARG A 202 6.77 10.05 -26.95
CA ARG A 202 5.40 10.47 -27.29
C ARG A 202 4.55 10.64 -26.02
N PRO A 203 3.56 11.54 -26.03
CA PRO A 203 2.56 11.62 -24.96
C PRO A 203 1.71 10.36 -24.89
N LEU A 204 1.64 9.71 -23.72
CA LEU A 204 0.72 8.59 -23.46
C LEU A 204 -0.67 9.13 -23.08
N LYS A 205 -1.61 9.09 -24.03
CA LYS A 205 -2.94 9.71 -23.95
C LYS A 205 -4.06 8.76 -24.44
N GLY A 206 -5.32 9.21 -24.30
CA GLY A 206 -6.47 8.57 -24.92
C GLY A 206 -6.67 7.09 -24.55
N THR A 207 -7.06 6.26 -25.52
CA THR A 207 -7.34 4.83 -25.33
C THR A 207 -6.09 4.08 -24.89
N LYS A 208 -4.93 4.36 -25.49
CA LYS A 208 -3.66 3.71 -25.11
C LYS A 208 -3.27 4.00 -23.66
N ARG A 209 -3.56 5.21 -23.14
CA ARG A 209 -3.38 5.51 -21.70
C ARG A 209 -4.25 4.64 -20.79
N LYS A 210 -5.48 4.32 -21.20
CA LYS A 210 -6.36 3.41 -20.44
C LYS A 210 -5.83 1.97 -20.46
N MET A 211 -5.47 1.46 -21.63
CA MET A 211 -4.90 0.10 -21.79
C MET A 211 -3.62 -0.09 -20.98
N VAL A 212 -2.65 0.80 -21.14
CA VAL A 212 -1.39 0.77 -20.36
C VAL A 212 -1.66 0.97 -18.86
N GLY A 213 -2.69 1.72 -18.49
CA GLY A 213 -3.13 1.85 -17.09
C GLY A 213 -3.66 0.54 -16.50
N TYR A 214 -4.44 -0.21 -17.28
CA TYR A 214 -4.94 -1.54 -16.93
C TYR A 214 -3.80 -2.57 -16.84
N GLU A 215 -2.92 -2.64 -17.85
CA GLU A 215 -1.73 -3.52 -17.85
C GLU A 215 -0.82 -3.24 -16.64
N LEU A 216 -0.65 -1.96 -16.28
CA LEU A 216 0.11 -1.55 -15.11
C LEU A 216 -0.64 -1.77 -13.79
N SER A 217 -1.94 -2.08 -13.77
CA SER A 217 -2.63 -2.35 -12.51
C SER A 217 -2.06 -3.61 -11.83
N THR A 218 -1.70 -4.63 -12.64
CA THR A 218 -1.11 -5.92 -12.25
C THR A 218 0.40 -6.03 -12.50
N ASP A 219 1.09 -4.94 -12.84
CA ASP A 219 2.55 -4.93 -13.08
C ASP A 219 3.22 -3.66 -12.54
N VAL A 220 4.55 -3.60 -12.54
CA VAL A 220 5.33 -2.41 -12.17
C VAL A 220 5.91 -1.72 -13.42
N PRO A 221 6.00 -0.37 -13.44
CA PRO A 221 6.49 0.39 -14.60
C PRO A 221 7.81 -0.10 -15.20
N SER A 222 8.76 -0.54 -14.37
CA SER A 222 10.06 -1.06 -14.83
C SER A 222 9.93 -2.40 -15.56
N ASN A 223 9.08 -3.31 -15.08
CA ASN A 223 8.83 -4.61 -15.72
C ASN A 223 8.02 -4.46 -17.00
N TRP A 224 7.01 -3.60 -17.00
CA TRP A 224 6.28 -3.24 -18.21
C TRP A 224 7.24 -2.75 -19.31
N ARG A 225 8.17 -1.83 -18.98
CA ARG A 225 9.18 -1.37 -19.95
C ARG A 225 10.10 -2.47 -20.45
N ARG A 226 10.51 -3.43 -19.60
CA ARG A 226 11.32 -4.60 -20.00
C ARG A 226 10.56 -5.47 -21.01
N LYS A 227 9.27 -5.72 -20.79
CA LYS A 227 8.41 -6.46 -21.75
C LYS A 227 8.30 -5.75 -23.10
N GLN A 228 8.20 -4.42 -23.10
CA GLN A 228 8.06 -3.58 -24.30
C GLN A 228 9.36 -3.37 -25.11
N VAL A 229 10.48 -3.94 -24.67
CA VAL A 229 11.76 -3.94 -25.42
C VAL A 229 12.23 -5.36 -25.79
N LYS A 230 11.36 -6.37 -25.69
CA LYS A 230 11.71 -7.76 -26.03
C LYS A 230 12.28 -7.91 -27.45
N ASP A 231 11.73 -7.15 -28.40
CA ASP A 231 12.09 -7.19 -29.82
C ASP A 231 13.00 -6.02 -30.23
N LEU A 232 13.66 -5.36 -29.26
CA LEU A 232 14.62 -4.27 -29.49
C LEU A 232 16.03 -4.83 -29.58
N ASP A 233 16.68 -4.60 -30.73
CA ASP A 233 18.05 -5.07 -30.96
C ASP A 233 19.05 -4.43 -29.96
N PHE A 234 20.01 -5.21 -29.46
CA PHE A 234 21.03 -4.71 -28.53
C PHE A 234 21.82 -3.53 -29.13
N GLY A 235 22.08 -2.50 -28.31
CA GLY A 235 22.73 -1.26 -28.76
C GLY A 235 21.81 -0.23 -29.43
N ARG A 236 20.54 -0.55 -29.73
CA ARG A 236 19.59 0.44 -30.26
C ARG A 236 19.06 1.37 -29.16
N ILE A 237 18.88 2.64 -29.51
CA ILE A 237 18.22 3.63 -28.66
C ILE A 237 16.72 3.32 -28.60
N SER A 238 16.17 3.36 -27.39
CA SER A 238 14.75 3.04 -27.15
C SER A 238 13.79 3.88 -28.02
N PRO A 239 12.72 3.29 -28.59
CA PRO A 239 11.82 3.98 -29.50
C PRO A 239 10.96 5.05 -28.79
N PRO A 240 10.35 6.00 -29.52
CA PRO A 240 9.59 7.11 -28.91
C PRO A 240 8.26 6.68 -28.27
N ASN A 241 7.77 5.47 -28.53
CA ASN A 241 6.62 4.88 -27.83
C ASN A 241 6.98 4.13 -26.53
N LEU A 242 8.27 3.94 -26.20
CA LEU A 242 8.69 3.42 -24.89
C LEU A 242 8.68 4.55 -23.85
N TYR A 243 7.61 4.63 -23.07
CA TYR A 243 7.38 5.73 -22.11
C TYR A 243 8.32 5.68 -20.89
N LYS A 244 8.56 6.85 -20.28
CA LYS A 244 9.37 6.99 -19.04
C LYS A 244 8.61 6.50 -17.81
N ASN A 245 9.34 6.02 -16.79
CA ASN A 245 8.76 5.47 -15.55
C ASN A 245 7.77 6.43 -14.88
N ASN A 246 8.08 7.73 -14.78
CA ASN A 246 7.18 8.72 -14.18
C ASN A 246 5.84 8.86 -14.91
N VAL A 247 5.83 8.78 -16.25
CA VAL A 247 4.61 8.78 -17.06
C VAL A 247 3.80 7.52 -16.80
N LEU A 248 4.46 6.36 -16.73
CA LEU A 248 3.82 5.07 -16.45
C LEU A 248 3.26 5.02 -15.02
N SER A 249 4.02 5.41 -14.00
CA SER A 249 3.53 5.52 -12.61
C SER A 249 2.31 6.43 -12.49
N LYS A 250 2.32 7.60 -13.15
CA LYS A 250 1.14 8.47 -13.18
C LYS A 250 -0.03 7.83 -13.96
N THR A 251 0.24 7.06 -15.01
CA THR A 251 -0.80 6.35 -15.77
C THR A 251 -1.46 5.25 -14.94
N LYS A 252 -0.65 4.49 -14.19
CA LYS A 252 -1.11 3.52 -13.20
C LYS A 252 -1.95 4.20 -12.12
N GLN A 253 -1.49 5.32 -11.58
CA GLN A 253 -2.22 6.08 -10.55
C GLN A 253 -3.57 6.60 -11.07
N ASP A 254 -3.59 7.29 -12.22
CA ASP A 254 -4.82 7.82 -12.84
C ASP A 254 -5.83 6.70 -13.16
N TYR A 255 -5.37 5.48 -13.42
CA TYR A 255 -6.21 4.30 -13.65
C TYR A 255 -6.78 3.77 -12.32
N ILE A 256 -5.92 3.54 -11.32
CA ILE A 256 -6.30 3.05 -10.00
C ILE A 256 -7.29 4.00 -9.31
N ASP A 257 -7.05 5.31 -9.38
CA ASP A 257 -7.90 6.31 -8.74
C ASP A 257 -9.33 6.25 -9.32
N LYS A 258 -9.45 6.04 -10.64
CA LYS A 258 -10.75 5.86 -11.31
C LYS A 258 -11.41 4.53 -10.98
N SER A 259 -10.66 3.44 -10.88
CA SER A 259 -11.22 2.13 -10.50
C SER A 259 -11.66 2.09 -9.03
N LEU A 260 -11.06 2.93 -8.17
CA LEU A 260 -11.40 3.04 -6.75
C LEU A 260 -12.41 4.16 -6.44
N GLY A 261 -12.80 4.98 -7.42
CA GLY A 261 -13.70 6.12 -7.21
C GLY A 261 -13.08 7.29 -6.42
N VAL A 262 -11.74 7.38 -6.36
CA VAL A 262 -11.03 8.44 -5.64
C VAL A 262 -10.98 9.71 -6.48
N ILE A 263 -11.80 10.71 -6.10
CA ILE A 263 -11.90 12.01 -6.78
C ILE A 263 -11.01 13.04 -6.07
N ASN A 264 -10.99 13.03 -4.74
CA ASN A 264 -10.33 14.02 -3.91
C ASN A 264 -8.81 13.82 -3.81
N ARG A 265 -8.06 14.93 -3.71
CA ARG A 265 -6.59 14.92 -3.59
C ARG A 265 -6.09 14.80 -2.15
N ASN A 266 -6.87 15.28 -1.19
CA ASN A 266 -6.62 15.10 0.23
C ASN A 266 -7.20 13.74 0.65
N SER A 267 -6.40 12.90 1.28
CA SER A 267 -6.82 11.57 1.71
C SER A 267 -7.86 11.58 2.83
N ILE A 268 -7.89 12.61 3.68
CA ILE A 268 -8.91 12.73 4.74
C ILE A 268 -10.25 13.16 4.15
N ASP A 269 -10.28 14.22 3.33
CA ASP A 269 -11.51 14.67 2.66
C ASP A 269 -12.09 13.56 1.76
N SER A 270 -11.22 12.83 1.07
CA SER A 270 -11.54 11.61 0.31
C SER A 270 -12.20 10.54 1.20
N LEU A 271 -11.64 10.23 2.38
CA LEU A 271 -12.23 9.27 3.32
C LEU A 271 -13.56 9.72 3.90
N ILE A 272 -13.75 11.03 4.14
CA ILE A 272 -15.03 11.60 4.60
C ILE A 272 -16.10 11.42 3.51
N GLU A 273 -15.79 11.76 2.25
CA GLU A 273 -16.68 11.55 1.11
C GLU A 273 -17.04 10.06 0.95
N LEU A 274 -16.06 9.17 1.01
CA LEU A 274 -16.25 7.72 0.88
C LEU A 274 -17.12 7.15 2.01
N LYS A 275 -16.90 7.59 3.26
CA LYS A 275 -17.71 7.21 4.43
C LYS A 275 -19.19 7.53 4.27
N HIS A 276 -19.54 8.59 3.53
CA HIS A 276 -20.92 9.00 3.29
C HIS A 276 -21.45 8.59 1.91
N THR A 277 -20.68 7.81 1.14
CA THR A 277 -21.05 7.34 -0.20
C THR A 277 -20.77 5.83 -0.36
N SER A 278 -19.75 5.45 -1.14
CA SER A 278 -19.49 4.05 -1.53
C SER A 278 -19.03 3.13 -0.39
N GLN A 279 -18.59 3.69 0.75
CA GLN A 279 -18.14 2.97 1.94
C GLN A 279 -19.00 3.29 3.18
N ALA A 280 -20.24 3.73 2.97
CA ALA A 280 -21.21 3.90 4.04
C ALA A 280 -21.41 2.59 4.81
N GLY A 281 -21.25 2.66 6.13
CA GLY A 281 -21.31 1.49 7.02
C GLY A 281 -20.04 0.63 7.07
N ASN A 282 -19.01 0.90 6.25
CA ASN A 282 -17.69 0.24 6.33
C ASN A 282 -16.65 1.12 7.06
N ILE A 283 -16.65 2.43 6.83
CA ILE A 283 -15.77 3.38 7.53
C ILE A 283 -16.51 3.97 8.73
N GLN A 284 -16.03 3.71 9.94
CA GLN A 284 -16.78 3.95 11.17
C GLN A 284 -16.39 5.27 11.84
N HIS A 285 -15.09 5.54 11.93
CA HIS A 285 -14.53 6.74 12.59
C HIS A 285 -13.42 7.35 11.73
N ILE A 286 -13.30 8.68 11.74
CA ILE A 286 -12.23 9.44 11.08
C ILE A 286 -11.84 10.60 12.00
N GLY A 287 -10.64 10.54 12.58
CA GLY A 287 -9.90 11.65 13.16
C GLY A 287 -8.84 12.15 12.18
N SER A 288 -8.66 13.48 12.10
CA SER A 288 -7.79 14.15 11.12
C SER A 288 -6.44 14.61 11.68
N ASP A 289 -6.41 15.00 12.95
CA ASP A 289 -5.22 15.39 13.70
C ASP A 289 -5.42 15.00 15.19
N PRO A 290 -4.82 13.89 15.67
CA PRO A 290 -4.04 12.90 14.92
C PRO A 290 -4.88 12.13 13.90
N ALA A 291 -4.22 11.49 12.93
CA ALA A 291 -4.90 10.64 11.95
C ALA A 291 -5.28 9.28 12.56
N ILE A 292 -6.58 9.03 12.70
CA ILE A 292 -7.14 7.78 13.26
C ILE A 292 -8.36 7.39 12.44
N ILE A 293 -8.35 6.22 11.78
CA ILE A 293 -9.48 5.77 10.97
C ILE A 293 -9.84 4.33 11.32
N HIS A 294 -11.04 4.12 11.86
CA HIS A 294 -11.59 2.80 12.19
C HIS A 294 -12.46 2.32 11.02
N TYR A 295 -12.29 1.07 10.60
CA TYR A 295 -13.07 0.49 9.52
C TYR A 295 -13.24 -1.03 9.70
N TRP A 296 -14.42 -1.52 9.33
CA TRP A 296 -14.80 -2.93 9.26
C TRP A 296 -16.14 -3.05 8.54
N THR A 297 -16.37 -4.18 7.89
CA THR A 297 -17.56 -4.50 7.11
C THR A 297 -18.62 -5.23 7.95
N ASN A 298 -19.88 -5.18 7.50
CA ASN A 298 -20.95 -5.99 8.11
C ASN A 298 -20.70 -7.50 8.02
N HIS A 299 -19.98 -7.99 7.01
CA HIS A 299 -19.62 -9.41 6.90
C HIS A 299 -18.70 -9.86 8.04
N GLN A 300 -17.69 -9.06 8.40
CA GLN A 300 -16.83 -9.33 9.55
C GLN A 300 -17.61 -9.38 10.87
N LEU A 301 -18.55 -8.44 11.08
CA LEU A 301 -19.41 -8.42 12.27
C LEU A 301 -20.26 -9.70 12.39
N VAL A 302 -20.87 -10.16 11.30
CA VAL A 302 -21.66 -11.40 11.27
C VAL A 302 -20.80 -12.63 11.53
N ILE A 303 -19.63 -12.71 10.89
CA ILE A 303 -18.68 -13.82 11.06
C ILE A 303 -18.21 -13.91 12.52
N TYR A 304 -17.76 -12.79 13.11
CA TYR A 304 -17.29 -12.76 14.49
C TYR A 304 -18.40 -13.08 15.51
N LYS A 305 -19.63 -12.62 15.26
CA LYS A 305 -20.81 -12.94 16.08
C LYS A 305 -21.22 -14.42 16.01
N ASP A 306 -20.88 -15.13 14.93
CA ASP A 306 -21.05 -16.59 14.85
C ASP A 306 -19.92 -17.35 15.56
N ILE A 307 -18.67 -16.86 15.48
CA ILE A 307 -17.50 -17.46 16.14
C ILE A 307 -17.59 -17.35 17.67
N THR A 308 -17.96 -16.19 18.20
CA THR A 308 -18.14 -15.92 19.65
C THR A 308 -19.26 -16.72 20.33
N LYS A 309 -20.01 -17.55 19.60
CA LYS A 309 -20.93 -18.56 20.18
C LYS A 309 -20.20 -19.78 20.75
N LYS A 310 -18.92 -19.95 20.40
CA LYS A 310 -18.00 -20.96 20.94
C LYS A 310 -16.82 -20.26 21.61
N TYR A 311 -15.88 -21.03 22.16
CA TYR A 311 -14.61 -20.48 22.63
C TYR A 311 -13.89 -19.77 21.46
N SER A 312 -13.77 -18.45 21.55
CA SER A 312 -13.24 -17.62 20.45
C SER A 312 -11.90 -17.00 20.84
N ARG A 313 -10.90 -17.20 19.99
CA ARG A 313 -9.56 -16.64 20.15
C ARG A 313 -9.33 -15.51 19.15
N LEU A 314 -8.87 -14.36 19.63
CA LEU A 314 -8.58 -13.16 18.85
C LEU A 314 -7.08 -12.84 18.92
N PHE A 315 -6.46 -12.56 17.79
CA PHE A 315 -5.05 -12.17 17.69
C PHE A 315 -4.99 -10.70 17.29
N ILE A 316 -4.26 -9.86 18.03
CA ILE A 316 -4.17 -8.41 17.76
C ILE A 316 -2.71 -8.02 17.66
N ASP A 317 -2.36 -7.32 16.59
CA ASP A 317 -1.01 -6.78 16.37
C ASP A 317 -1.09 -5.49 15.50
N ALA A 318 0.04 -4.81 15.33
CA ALA A 318 0.16 -3.60 14.54
C ALA A 318 1.31 -3.66 13.52
N THR A 319 1.14 -3.03 12.36
CA THR A 319 2.18 -3.04 11.32
C THR A 319 2.32 -1.73 10.55
N GLY A 320 3.58 -1.31 10.38
CA GLY A 320 3.95 -0.06 9.73
C GLY A 320 4.13 -0.14 8.21
N SER A 321 4.62 0.98 7.63
CA SER A 321 5.04 1.12 6.23
C SER A 321 3.97 0.93 5.15
N LEU A 322 2.69 0.77 5.51
CA LEU A 322 1.58 0.63 4.56
C LEU A 322 1.04 1.99 4.08
N VAL A 323 0.93 2.96 5.00
CA VAL A 323 0.30 4.27 4.77
C VAL A 323 1.33 5.40 4.79
N LYS A 324 1.17 6.40 3.92
CA LYS A 324 2.00 7.61 3.84
C LYS A 324 1.60 8.58 4.95
N LYS A 325 2.60 9.22 5.55
CA LYS A 325 2.42 10.39 6.43
C LYS A 325 1.53 11.43 5.76
N ILE A 326 0.54 11.92 6.49
CA ILE A 326 -0.46 12.88 5.99
C ILE A 326 0.12 14.28 6.09
N LYS A 327 -0.03 15.05 5.01
CA LYS A 327 0.41 16.46 4.96
C LYS A 327 -0.72 17.37 5.45
N ARG A 328 -0.56 18.00 6.62
CA ARG A 328 -1.63 18.79 7.27
C ARG A 328 -1.68 20.25 6.85
N THR A 329 -0.54 20.93 6.72
CA THR A 329 -0.50 22.39 6.59
C THR A 329 0.11 22.88 5.28
N SER A 330 -0.10 24.17 4.97
CA SER A 330 0.58 24.90 3.90
C SER A 330 2.12 24.83 4.04
N LEU A 331 2.61 24.88 5.28
CA LEU A 331 4.02 24.71 5.68
C LEU A 331 4.56 23.28 5.44
N LYS A 332 3.73 22.36 4.94
CA LYS A 332 4.09 20.95 4.64
C LYS A 332 4.43 20.10 5.87
N LEU A 333 3.89 20.45 7.04
CA LEU A 333 3.97 19.56 8.21
C LEU A 333 3.36 18.19 7.88
N LEU A 334 4.05 17.14 8.31
CA LEU A 334 3.67 15.74 8.16
C LEU A 334 3.18 15.19 9.50
N SER A 335 2.27 14.22 9.47
CA SER A 335 1.93 13.37 10.61
C SER A 335 3.14 12.56 11.11
N GLY A 336 2.99 11.95 12.28
CA GLY A 336 3.76 10.75 12.65
C GLY A 336 3.58 9.59 11.67
N ASP A 337 4.30 8.49 11.91
CA ASP A 337 4.12 7.25 11.18
C ASP A 337 2.72 6.67 11.45
N ILE A 338 2.12 6.07 10.42
CA ILE A 338 0.75 5.54 10.50
C ILE A 338 0.83 4.02 10.40
N PHE A 339 0.38 3.36 11.45
CA PHE A 339 0.36 1.90 11.59
C PHE A 339 -1.05 1.37 11.35
N LEU A 340 -1.14 0.19 10.75
CA LEU A 340 -2.35 -0.62 10.71
C LEU A 340 -2.41 -1.49 11.96
N TYR A 341 -3.46 -1.32 12.75
CA TYR A 341 -3.88 -2.24 13.80
C TYR A 341 -4.95 -3.16 13.23
N GLU A 342 -4.83 -4.45 13.52
CA GLU A 342 -5.69 -5.49 12.97
C GLU A 342 -5.99 -6.52 14.05
N ALA A 343 -7.25 -6.95 14.13
CA ALA A 343 -7.64 -8.06 14.97
C ALA A 343 -8.11 -9.23 14.08
N VAL A 344 -7.50 -10.40 14.24
CA VAL A 344 -7.69 -11.58 13.40
C VAL A 344 -8.28 -12.72 14.22
N VAL A 345 -9.12 -13.53 13.58
CA VAL A 345 -9.54 -14.85 14.09
C VAL A 345 -9.05 -15.94 13.15
N ASN A 346 -8.72 -17.10 13.71
CA ASN A 346 -8.25 -18.26 12.96
C ASN A 346 -9.02 -19.49 13.42
N GLU A 347 -9.72 -20.11 12.48
CA GLU A 347 -10.49 -21.34 12.66
C GLU A 347 -9.83 -22.45 11.84
N GLY A 348 -10.10 -23.73 12.15
CA GLY A 348 -9.50 -24.86 11.41
C GLY A 348 -9.79 -24.90 9.89
N PHE A 349 -10.70 -24.05 9.41
CA PHE A 349 -11.08 -23.91 8.00
C PHE A 349 -10.64 -22.58 7.33
N GLY A 350 -9.91 -21.71 8.04
CA GLY A 350 -9.35 -20.47 7.50
C GLY A 350 -9.14 -19.35 8.54
N GLN A 351 -8.44 -18.30 8.11
CA GLN A 351 -8.24 -17.06 8.88
C GLN A 351 -9.00 -15.88 8.28
N ILE A 352 -9.39 -14.91 9.11
CA ILE A 352 -10.00 -13.66 8.65
C ILE A 352 -9.76 -12.52 9.64
N PRO A 353 -9.40 -11.31 9.18
CA PRO A 353 -9.36 -10.13 10.04
C PRO A 353 -10.79 -9.60 10.29
N VAL A 354 -11.13 -9.29 11.53
CA VAL A 354 -12.51 -8.96 11.98
C VAL A 354 -12.73 -7.49 12.35
N THR A 355 -11.65 -6.72 12.55
CA THR A 355 -11.69 -5.26 12.68
C THR A 355 -10.34 -4.62 12.41
N GLN A 356 -10.34 -3.37 11.93
CA GLN A 356 -9.15 -2.63 11.58
C GLN A 356 -9.18 -1.18 12.06
N MET A 357 -8.00 -0.66 12.39
CA MET A 357 -7.73 0.77 12.57
C MET A 357 -6.44 1.13 11.86
N ILE A 358 -6.38 2.25 11.13
CA ILE A 358 -5.09 2.91 10.87
C ILE A 358 -4.94 4.09 11.84
N SER A 359 -3.79 4.19 12.50
CA SER A 359 -3.55 5.21 13.52
C SER A 359 -2.12 5.72 13.51
N GLU A 360 -2.01 7.04 13.68
CA GLU A 360 -0.79 7.76 14.06
C GLU A 360 -0.51 7.72 15.57
N LYS A 361 -1.54 7.42 16.38
CA LYS A 361 -1.42 7.27 17.82
C LYS A 361 -1.29 5.80 18.22
N HIS A 362 -0.38 5.55 19.15
CA HIS A 362 -0.04 4.21 19.64
C HIS A 362 -0.38 4.01 21.12
N ASP A 363 -1.13 4.95 21.73
CA ASP A 363 -1.53 4.85 23.14
C ASP A 363 -2.72 3.90 23.37
N SER A 364 -2.80 3.38 24.59
CA SER A 364 -3.83 2.43 25.03
C SER A 364 -5.25 3.01 25.02
N ILE A 365 -5.42 4.33 25.15
CA ILE A 365 -6.73 4.98 25.09
C ILE A 365 -7.27 4.94 23.66
N THR A 366 -6.44 5.25 22.67
CA THR A 366 -6.79 5.22 21.25
C THR A 366 -7.12 3.80 20.79
N ILE A 367 -6.28 2.83 21.17
CA ILE A 367 -6.51 1.42 20.85
C ILE A 367 -7.78 0.89 21.55
N SER A 368 -8.00 1.24 22.82
CA SER A 368 -9.20 0.83 23.56
C SER A 368 -10.46 1.44 22.95
N TYR A 369 -10.42 2.71 22.52
CA TYR A 369 -11.53 3.35 21.83
C TYR A 369 -11.89 2.65 20.49
N TRP A 370 -10.91 2.14 19.75
CA TRP A 370 -11.14 1.32 18.56
C TRP A 370 -11.86 0.00 18.90
N LEU A 371 -11.35 -0.75 19.89
CA LEU A 371 -11.95 -2.01 20.32
C LEU A 371 -13.36 -1.81 20.91
N ASP A 372 -13.55 -0.78 21.75
CA ASP A 372 -14.85 -0.39 22.30
C ASP A 372 -15.86 -0.02 21.21
N MET A 373 -15.45 0.74 20.19
CA MET A 373 -16.34 1.06 19.06
C MET A 373 -16.78 -0.18 18.29
N TRP A 374 -15.90 -1.17 18.16
CA TRP A 374 -16.21 -2.44 17.49
C TRP A 374 -17.15 -3.31 18.35
N LEU A 375 -16.90 -3.44 19.66
CA LEU A 375 -17.79 -4.16 20.57
C LEU A 375 -19.20 -3.54 20.63
N ARG A 376 -19.30 -2.20 20.56
CA ARG A 376 -20.56 -1.45 20.48
C ARG A 376 -21.41 -1.78 19.24
N CYS A 377 -20.89 -2.49 18.24
CA CYS A 377 -21.69 -3.09 17.17
C CYS A 377 -22.54 -4.30 17.61
N GLY A 378 -22.65 -4.58 18.92
CA GLY A 378 -23.45 -5.68 19.47
C GLY A 378 -22.71 -7.02 19.41
N LEU A 379 -21.40 -6.97 19.66
CA LEU A 379 -20.49 -8.11 19.73
C LEU A 379 -20.13 -8.42 21.19
N SER A 380 -19.82 -9.69 21.47
CA SER A 380 -19.22 -10.11 22.74
C SER A 380 -17.70 -9.94 22.71
N ALA A 381 -17.07 -9.75 23.87
CA ALA A 381 -15.62 -9.89 23.99
C ALA A 381 -15.17 -11.33 23.68
N PRO A 382 -13.94 -11.56 23.19
CA PRO A 382 -13.44 -12.91 22.95
C PRO A 382 -13.20 -13.67 24.26
N SER A 383 -13.25 -15.00 24.20
CA SER A 383 -12.81 -15.87 25.29
C SER A 383 -11.31 -15.74 25.58
N GLU A 384 -10.49 -15.49 24.55
CA GLU A 384 -9.03 -15.33 24.64
C GLU A 384 -8.55 -14.26 23.66
N ALA A 385 -7.64 -13.39 24.09
CA ALA A 385 -7.01 -12.37 23.26
C ALA A 385 -5.49 -12.43 23.38
N ILE A 386 -4.79 -12.47 22.25
CA ILE A 386 -3.33 -12.63 22.16
C ILE A 386 -2.73 -11.43 21.45
N SER A 387 -1.66 -10.88 22.01
CA SER A 387 -0.85 -9.80 21.44
C SER A 387 0.64 -10.11 21.62
N ASP A 388 1.50 -9.35 20.96
CA ASP A 388 2.89 -9.16 21.38
C ASP A 388 2.99 -8.59 22.82
N TYR A 389 4.20 -8.24 23.27
CA TYR A 389 4.41 -7.66 24.60
C TYR A 389 4.21 -6.12 24.65
N SER A 390 3.46 -5.54 23.71
CA SER A 390 3.14 -4.11 23.69
C SER A 390 2.27 -3.72 24.88
N ARG A 391 2.81 -2.85 25.75
CA ARG A 391 2.08 -2.27 26.89
C ARG A 391 0.76 -1.62 26.46
N ALA A 392 0.75 -0.92 25.33
CA ALA A 392 -0.41 -0.21 24.84
C ALA A 392 -1.54 -1.16 24.40
N LEU A 393 -1.21 -2.22 23.65
CA LEU A 393 -2.17 -3.26 23.25
C LEU A 393 -2.70 -4.02 24.46
N LEU A 394 -1.83 -4.48 25.37
CA LEU A 394 -2.23 -5.19 26.59
C LEU A 394 -3.16 -4.35 27.48
N MET A 395 -2.81 -3.08 27.74
CA MET A 395 -3.67 -2.17 28.51
C MET A 395 -5.03 -1.93 27.83
N ALA A 396 -5.04 -1.78 26.50
CA ALA A 396 -6.27 -1.60 25.74
C ALA A 396 -7.18 -2.84 25.76
N MET A 397 -6.61 -4.04 25.68
CA MET A 397 -7.35 -5.30 25.81
C MET A 397 -7.93 -5.46 27.22
N CYS A 398 -7.15 -5.20 28.27
CA CYS A 398 -7.65 -5.23 29.66
C CYS A 398 -8.84 -4.28 29.84
N LYS A 399 -8.74 -3.08 29.25
CA LYS A 399 -9.80 -2.09 29.36
C LYS A 399 -11.04 -2.45 28.55
N SER A 400 -10.89 -2.89 27.31
CA SER A 400 -12.03 -3.08 26.38
C SER A 400 -12.72 -4.43 26.58
N PHE A 401 -11.97 -5.50 26.86
CA PHE A 401 -12.52 -6.86 27.01
C PHE A 401 -12.85 -7.24 28.46
N CYS A 402 -12.23 -6.58 29.45
CA CYS A 402 -12.46 -6.87 30.88
C CYS A 402 -12.98 -5.68 31.70
N ASN A 403 -12.97 -4.46 31.16
CA ASN A 403 -13.23 -3.22 31.91
C ASN A 403 -12.30 -3.01 33.13
N LEU A 404 -11.10 -3.58 33.09
CA LEU A 404 -10.09 -3.50 34.16
C LEU A 404 -8.91 -2.63 33.74
N SER A 405 -8.19 -2.09 34.72
CA SER A 405 -6.82 -1.62 34.48
C SER A 405 -5.90 -2.83 34.25
N PHE A 406 -4.74 -2.64 33.63
CA PHE A 406 -3.77 -3.72 33.45
C PHE A 406 -3.33 -4.34 34.78
N GLN A 407 -3.12 -3.51 35.81
CA GLN A 407 -2.74 -4.01 37.13
C GLN A 407 -3.88 -4.79 37.78
N SER A 408 -5.10 -4.22 37.80
CA SER A 408 -6.29 -4.89 38.35
C SER A 408 -6.60 -6.22 37.65
N TYR A 409 -6.35 -6.33 36.34
CA TYR A 409 -6.48 -7.60 35.61
C TYR A 409 -5.48 -8.66 36.10
N LEU A 410 -4.21 -8.28 36.32
CA LEU A 410 -3.20 -9.18 36.88
C LEU A 410 -3.57 -9.60 38.30
N ASP A 411 -4.02 -8.66 39.13
CA ASP A 411 -4.38 -8.90 40.53
C ASP A 411 -5.60 -9.82 40.65
N GLU A 412 -6.62 -9.63 39.79
CA GLU A 412 -7.75 -10.56 39.70
C GLU A 412 -7.31 -11.95 39.20
N CYS A 413 -6.46 -12.04 38.18
CA CYS A 413 -5.90 -13.34 37.77
C CYS A 413 -5.14 -14.03 38.90
N PHE A 414 -4.35 -13.28 39.68
CA PHE A 414 -3.56 -13.84 40.78
C PHE A 414 -4.43 -14.31 41.94
N SER A 415 -5.38 -13.48 42.40
CA SER A 415 -6.35 -13.89 43.43
C SER A 415 -7.19 -15.10 43.01
N VAL A 416 -7.48 -15.27 41.72
CA VAL A 416 -8.21 -16.47 41.25
C VAL A 416 -7.33 -17.72 41.28
N ILE A 417 -6.07 -17.66 40.82
CA ILE A 417 -5.17 -18.83 40.87
C ILE A 417 -4.69 -19.19 42.29
N THR A 418 -4.69 -18.24 43.24
CA THR A 418 -4.46 -18.54 44.67
C THR A 418 -5.70 -19.02 45.41
N GLY A 419 -6.90 -18.93 44.80
CA GLY A 419 -8.17 -19.32 45.43
C GLY A 419 -8.76 -18.27 46.39
N GLU A 420 -8.30 -17.02 46.33
CA GLU A 420 -8.86 -15.89 47.08
C GLU A 420 -10.17 -15.36 46.48
N LYS A 421 -10.41 -15.57 45.18
CA LYS A 421 -11.60 -15.11 44.44
C LYS A 421 -12.07 -16.16 43.43
N ASP A 422 -13.38 -16.32 43.31
CA ASP A 422 -13.99 -17.18 42.28
C ASP A 422 -14.26 -16.45 40.96
N LYS A 423 -14.34 -15.11 40.99
CA LYS A 423 -14.74 -14.32 39.81
C LYS A 423 -13.56 -14.11 38.85
N LEU A 424 -13.63 -14.78 37.72
CA LEU A 424 -12.70 -14.64 36.60
C LEU A 424 -12.94 -13.35 35.78
N PRO A 425 -11.88 -12.72 35.21
CA PRO A 425 -12.03 -11.74 34.14
C PRO A 425 -12.75 -12.32 32.91
N SER A 426 -13.42 -11.47 32.14
CA SER A 426 -14.28 -11.90 31.02
C SER A 426 -13.54 -12.38 29.76
N CYS A 427 -12.23 -12.15 29.65
CA CYS A 427 -11.39 -12.56 28.53
C CYS A 427 -10.02 -12.99 29.04
N TYR A 428 -9.49 -14.11 28.54
CA TYR A 428 -8.12 -14.55 28.83
C TYR A 428 -7.13 -13.76 27.96
N ILE A 429 -6.53 -12.72 28.51
CA ILE A 429 -5.49 -11.94 27.83
C ILE A 429 -4.14 -12.64 27.97
N ARG A 430 -3.43 -12.80 26.86
CA ARG A 430 -2.14 -13.50 26.79
C ARG A 430 -1.13 -12.78 25.91
N ILE A 431 0.14 -13.08 26.14
CA ILE A 431 1.27 -12.58 25.35
C ILE A 431 1.80 -13.72 24.46
N ASP A 432 2.12 -13.41 23.22
CA ASP A 432 2.72 -14.34 22.26
C ASP A 432 4.05 -14.91 22.76
N VAL A 433 4.18 -16.24 22.68
CA VAL A 433 5.34 -16.97 23.19
C VAL A 433 6.62 -16.70 22.36
N SER A 434 6.50 -16.46 21.05
CA SER A 434 7.66 -16.15 20.20
C SER A 434 8.26 -14.81 20.57
N HIS A 435 7.43 -13.78 20.77
CA HIS A 435 7.81 -12.45 21.25
C HIS A 435 8.39 -12.51 22.67
N MET A 436 7.82 -13.32 23.58
CA MET A 436 8.38 -13.51 24.92
C MET A 436 9.77 -14.16 24.89
N ILE A 437 9.97 -15.21 24.08
CA ILE A 437 11.29 -15.86 23.91
C ILE A 437 12.27 -14.88 23.24
N LYS A 438 11.84 -14.13 22.23
CA LYS A 438 12.65 -13.11 21.55
C LYS A 438 13.10 -11.99 22.50
N THR A 439 12.20 -11.50 23.35
CA THR A 439 12.49 -10.51 24.40
C THR A 439 13.50 -11.06 25.42
N PHE A 440 13.29 -12.29 25.92
CA PHE A 440 14.23 -12.94 26.83
C PHE A 440 15.62 -13.13 26.18
N CYS A 441 15.68 -13.63 24.95
CA CYS A 441 16.94 -13.81 24.20
C CYS A 441 17.69 -12.50 23.88
N ARG A 442 17.01 -11.35 23.95
CA ARG A 442 17.57 -10.00 23.73
C ARG A 442 18.09 -9.32 25.00
N LEU A 443 17.91 -9.91 26.18
CA LEU A 443 18.44 -9.38 27.44
C LEU A 443 19.97 -9.21 27.37
N LYS A 444 20.48 -8.05 27.79
CA LYS A 444 21.90 -7.66 27.64
C LYS A 444 22.87 -8.69 28.24
N CYS A 445 22.50 -9.27 29.38
CA CYS A 445 23.23 -10.32 30.08
C CYS A 445 23.30 -11.66 29.31
N LEU A 446 22.33 -11.96 28.43
CA LEU A 446 22.31 -13.16 27.59
C LEU A 446 22.96 -12.94 26.22
N CYS A 447 22.85 -11.72 25.64
CA CYS A 447 23.53 -11.35 24.40
C CYS A 447 25.06 -11.45 24.50
N GLY A 448 25.65 -11.20 25.68
CA GLY A 448 27.09 -11.33 25.93
C GLY A 448 27.61 -12.77 26.00
N ILE A 449 26.74 -13.79 26.06
CA ILE A 449 27.16 -15.19 26.28
C ILE A 449 27.59 -15.85 24.98
N LYS A 450 28.91 -15.99 24.79
CA LYS A 450 29.51 -16.70 23.65
C LYS A 450 29.24 -18.22 23.66
N LYS A 451 28.97 -18.82 24.82
CA LYS A 451 28.81 -20.28 24.97
C LYS A 451 27.36 -20.70 24.65
N LYS A 452 27.10 -21.16 23.42
CA LYS A 452 25.77 -21.54 22.92
C LYS A 452 24.98 -22.44 23.89
N CYS A 453 25.58 -23.49 24.44
CA CYS A 453 24.89 -24.41 25.37
C CYS A 453 24.48 -23.77 26.71
N LEU A 454 25.16 -22.72 27.17
CA LEU A 454 24.77 -21.98 28.38
C LEU A 454 23.60 -21.04 28.10
N LYS A 455 23.62 -20.34 26.97
CA LYS A 455 22.48 -19.55 26.48
C LYS A 455 21.25 -20.44 26.29
N GLU A 456 21.44 -21.62 25.69
CA GLU A 456 20.40 -22.62 25.49
C GLU A 456 19.82 -23.15 26.81
N PHE A 457 20.66 -23.43 27.82
CA PHE A 457 20.18 -23.82 29.16
C PHE A 457 19.22 -22.77 29.74
N TYR A 458 19.58 -21.48 29.71
CA TYR A 458 18.71 -20.42 30.23
C TYR A 458 17.42 -20.26 29.42
N VAL A 459 17.48 -20.36 28.09
CA VAL A 459 16.28 -20.29 27.23
C VAL A 459 15.37 -21.50 27.47
N ARG A 460 15.93 -22.70 27.69
CA ARG A 460 15.16 -23.89 28.08
C ARG A 460 14.55 -23.75 29.50
N CYS A 461 15.24 -23.15 30.46
CA CYS A 461 14.67 -22.81 31.77
C CYS A 461 13.49 -21.83 31.65
N PHE A 462 13.62 -20.81 30.78
CA PHE A 462 12.52 -19.88 30.51
C PHE A 462 11.35 -20.56 29.78
N ARG A 463 11.61 -21.52 28.87
CA ARG A 463 10.57 -22.37 28.25
C ARG A 463 9.82 -23.21 29.29
N LEU A 464 10.48 -23.72 30.33
CA LEU A 464 9.82 -24.42 31.44
C LEU A 464 8.82 -23.52 32.18
N LEU A 465 9.17 -22.26 32.45
CA LEU A 465 8.24 -21.27 33.02
C LEU A 465 7.05 -21.00 32.09
N LEU A 466 7.30 -20.70 30.81
CA LEU A 466 6.28 -20.47 29.78
C LEU A 466 5.25 -21.63 29.71
N THR A 467 5.73 -22.86 29.83
CA THR A 467 4.90 -24.08 29.71
C THR A 467 4.31 -24.60 31.02
N SER A 468 4.56 -23.92 32.15
CA SER A 468 4.00 -24.27 33.46
C SER A 468 2.49 -24.06 33.46
N THR A 469 1.73 -25.11 33.81
CA THR A 469 0.25 -25.14 33.75
C THR A 469 -0.43 -24.86 35.08
N ASP A 470 0.33 -24.73 36.17
CA ASP A 470 -0.15 -24.46 37.52
C ASP A 470 0.87 -23.64 38.31
N LEU A 471 0.40 -23.01 39.39
CA LEU A 471 1.20 -22.09 40.21
C LEU A 471 2.32 -22.78 41.00
N HIS A 472 2.14 -24.06 41.37
CA HIS A 472 3.12 -24.82 42.14
C HIS A 472 4.31 -25.22 41.28
N THR A 473 4.06 -25.74 40.08
CA THR A 473 5.08 -26.02 39.06
C THR A 473 5.84 -24.74 38.70
N PHE A 474 5.13 -23.63 38.44
CA PHE A 474 5.75 -22.33 38.15
C PHE A 474 6.68 -21.88 39.29
N LYS A 475 6.21 -21.94 40.54
CA LYS A 475 7.00 -21.61 41.74
C LYS A 475 8.27 -22.45 41.83
N ASN A 476 8.14 -23.77 41.73
CA ASN A 476 9.27 -24.70 41.86
C ASN A 476 10.33 -24.50 40.76
N VAL A 477 9.89 -24.31 39.50
CA VAL A 477 10.79 -24.03 38.37
C VAL A 477 11.47 -22.67 38.56
N LEU A 478 10.75 -21.63 39.00
CA LEU A 478 11.32 -20.31 39.22
C LEU A 478 12.33 -20.28 40.37
N THR A 479 12.03 -20.93 41.50
CA THR A 479 12.98 -21.09 42.62
C THR A 479 14.24 -21.81 42.16
N ALA A 480 14.10 -22.93 41.46
CA ALA A 480 15.23 -23.70 40.93
C ALA A 480 16.09 -22.86 39.98
N PHE A 481 15.47 -22.15 39.04
CA PHE A 481 16.14 -21.31 38.05
C PHE A 481 16.86 -20.12 38.72
N MET A 482 16.20 -19.43 39.65
CA MET A 482 16.81 -18.33 40.41
C MET A 482 17.97 -18.79 41.31
N THR A 483 17.87 -19.94 41.99
CA THR A 483 18.99 -20.47 42.77
C THR A 483 20.21 -20.73 41.90
N VAL A 484 20.04 -21.42 40.76
CA VAL A 484 21.16 -21.71 39.84
C VAL A 484 21.82 -20.42 39.32
N MET A 485 21.04 -19.37 39.00
CA MET A 485 21.57 -18.07 38.57
C MET A 485 22.30 -17.29 39.69
N LEU A 486 21.88 -17.45 40.95
CA LEU A 486 22.40 -16.70 42.10
C LEU A 486 23.54 -17.42 42.84
N SER A 487 23.76 -18.71 42.61
CA SER A 487 24.80 -19.51 43.25
C SER A 487 26.16 -19.38 42.56
N GLU A 488 27.13 -18.77 43.27
CA GLU A 488 28.55 -18.74 42.84
C GLU A 488 29.19 -20.12 42.76
N THR A 489 28.76 -21.07 43.61
CA THR A 489 29.26 -22.45 43.66
C THR A 489 28.15 -23.49 43.45
N ASP A 490 28.49 -24.59 42.80
CA ASP A 490 27.68 -25.81 42.68
C ASP A 490 28.49 -27.05 43.13
N GLY A 491 27.96 -28.24 42.90
CA GLY A 491 28.57 -29.50 43.35
C GLY A 491 28.10 -29.96 44.74
N TRP A 492 29.01 -30.51 45.54
CA TRP A 492 28.73 -31.13 46.84
C TRP A 492 29.00 -30.15 47.99
N ILE A 493 28.28 -30.30 49.11
CA ILE A 493 28.55 -29.53 50.35
C ILE A 493 29.79 -30.09 51.05
N ASP A 494 29.85 -31.41 51.17
CA ASP A 494 31.00 -32.19 51.63
C ASP A 494 31.18 -33.39 50.68
N GLU A 495 32.41 -33.72 50.31
CA GLU A 495 32.73 -34.84 49.42
C GLU A 495 32.55 -36.21 50.09
N THR A 496 32.42 -36.25 51.42
CA THR A 496 32.27 -37.48 52.21
C THR A 496 30.81 -37.87 52.47
N GLU A 497 29.87 -36.91 52.49
CA GLU A 497 28.47 -37.15 52.87
C GLU A 497 27.53 -37.40 51.67
N ASN A 498 28.01 -37.31 50.42
CA ASN A 498 27.20 -37.38 49.19
C ASN A 498 25.98 -36.41 49.22
N GLN A 499 26.12 -35.26 49.87
CA GLN A 499 25.06 -34.24 49.94
C GLN A 499 25.30 -33.14 48.89
N GLU A 500 24.49 -33.16 47.82
CA GLU A 500 24.49 -32.11 46.79
C GLU A 500 24.12 -30.75 47.42
N ASN A 501 24.78 -29.68 46.98
CA ASN A 501 24.35 -28.32 47.34
C ASN A 501 23.04 -27.97 46.60
N PRO A 502 22.26 -26.98 47.08
CA PRO A 502 20.97 -26.63 46.47
C PRO A 502 21.07 -26.28 44.99
N SER A 503 22.18 -25.65 44.56
CA SER A 503 22.43 -25.30 43.16
C SER A 503 22.53 -26.54 42.27
N GLU A 504 23.34 -27.53 42.67
CA GLU A 504 23.53 -28.77 41.93
C GLU A 504 22.22 -29.55 41.81
N LYS A 505 21.52 -29.73 42.93
CA LYS A 505 20.21 -30.38 42.98
C LYS A 505 19.20 -29.73 42.04
N TYR A 506 19.11 -28.39 42.04
CA TYR A 506 18.20 -27.67 41.15
C TYR A 506 18.65 -27.68 39.68
N ARG A 507 19.96 -27.66 39.40
CA ARG A 507 20.51 -27.80 38.06
C ARG A 507 20.17 -29.17 37.47
N VAL A 508 20.32 -30.25 38.24
CA VAL A 508 19.94 -31.62 37.85
C VAL A 508 18.43 -31.74 37.63
N TYR A 509 17.62 -31.18 38.54
CA TYR A 509 16.17 -31.11 38.40
C TYR A 509 15.73 -30.42 37.10
N LEU A 510 16.24 -29.22 36.82
CA LEU A 510 15.93 -28.46 35.60
C LEU A 510 16.34 -29.24 34.34
N ILE A 511 17.54 -29.83 34.32
CA ILE A 511 18.00 -30.65 33.18
C ILE A 511 17.09 -31.88 32.97
N ASN A 512 16.61 -32.51 34.04
CA ASN A 512 15.69 -33.65 33.91
C ASN A 512 14.30 -33.23 33.40
N LEU A 513 13.78 -32.07 33.81
CA LEU A 513 12.57 -31.50 33.20
C LEU A 513 12.77 -31.19 31.71
N MET A 514 13.94 -30.67 31.30
CA MET A 514 14.25 -30.41 29.90
C MET A 514 14.31 -31.68 29.03
N LYS A 515 14.71 -32.83 29.60
CA LYS A 515 14.70 -34.13 28.89
C LYS A 515 13.30 -34.69 28.68
N ALA A 516 12.35 -34.35 29.55
CA ALA A 516 10.97 -34.79 29.47
C ALA A 516 10.13 -34.00 28.44
N ILE A 517 10.65 -32.88 27.93
CA ILE A 517 10.03 -32.14 26.82
C ILE A 517 10.57 -32.72 25.49
N PRO A 518 9.70 -33.18 24.58
CA PRO A 518 10.11 -33.60 23.24
C PRO A 518 10.91 -32.50 22.54
N ALA A 519 11.99 -32.88 21.87
CA ALA A 519 12.79 -31.96 21.08
C ALA A 519 12.03 -31.61 19.77
N ASP A 520 11.15 -30.61 19.82
CA ASP A 520 10.62 -29.98 18.60
C ASP A 520 11.79 -29.51 17.72
N GLU A 521 11.79 -29.93 16.46
CA GLU A 521 12.87 -29.62 15.49
C GLU A 521 13.06 -28.12 15.22
N THR A 522 12.13 -27.28 15.69
CA THR A 522 12.27 -25.82 15.74
C THR A 522 13.45 -25.32 16.58
N SER A 523 14.07 -26.16 17.44
CA SER A 523 15.16 -25.74 18.33
C SER A 523 16.49 -25.42 17.64
N ASN A 524 16.68 -25.77 16.36
CA ASN A 524 17.98 -25.64 15.70
C ASN A 524 18.32 -24.21 15.23
N ASN A 525 17.31 -23.36 15.02
CA ASN A 525 17.47 -21.95 14.63
C ASN A 525 16.91 -21.00 15.70
N TYR A 526 17.56 -20.95 16.86
CA TYR A 526 17.51 -19.71 17.65
C TYR A 526 18.04 -18.58 16.76
N PRO A 527 17.38 -17.41 16.69
CA PRO A 527 17.87 -16.31 15.87
C PRO A 527 19.27 -15.95 16.33
N ASP A 528 20.22 -15.98 15.39
CA ASP A 528 21.53 -15.38 15.62
C ASP A 528 21.30 -13.91 16.01
N CYS A 529 22.13 -13.41 16.93
CA CYS A 529 22.04 -12.02 17.37
C CYS A 529 22.70 -11.09 16.35
N ASP A 530 22.28 -11.21 15.09
CA ASP A 530 22.70 -10.33 14.01
C ASP A 530 22.16 -8.92 14.27
N THR A 531 23.09 -8.00 14.47
CA THR A 531 22.86 -6.60 14.77
C THR A 531 22.33 -5.87 13.54
N GLN A 532 21.02 -5.83 13.37
CA GLN A 532 20.32 -4.81 12.58
C GLN A 532 18.81 -4.78 12.91
N ASP A 533 18.50 -4.27 14.10
CA ASP A 533 17.25 -3.54 14.43
C ASP A 533 17.38 -3.03 15.87
N ASN A 534 17.98 -1.84 16.03
CA ASN A 534 17.98 -1.10 17.30
C ASN A 534 16.63 -0.39 17.52
N GLU A 535 15.53 -1.12 17.35
CA GLU A 535 14.36 -0.83 18.17
C GLU A 535 14.65 -1.43 19.55
N ASP A 536 14.88 -0.55 20.53
CA ASP A 536 14.83 -0.93 21.93
C ASP A 536 13.43 -1.52 22.17
N ILE A 537 13.30 -2.85 22.10
CA ILE A 537 12.29 -3.58 22.87
C ILE A 537 12.76 -3.52 24.32
N GLY A 538 12.79 -2.29 24.84
CA GLY A 538 12.81 -2.05 26.24
C GLY A 538 11.59 -2.74 26.80
N ILE A 539 11.82 -3.59 27.79
CA ILE A 539 10.94 -3.52 28.96
C ILE A 539 11.15 -2.09 29.47
N GLU A 540 10.39 -1.13 28.91
CA GLU A 540 10.41 0.28 29.29
C GLU A 540 10.41 0.33 30.80
N ASN A 541 11.36 1.07 31.37
CA ASN A 541 11.81 0.88 32.75
C ASN A 541 10.61 0.73 33.68
N ALA A 542 10.42 -0.49 34.19
CA ALA A 542 9.31 -0.86 35.08
C ALA A 542 9.47 -0.25 36.49
N ASP A 543 10.26 0.80 36.57
CA ASP A 543 10.61 1.63 37.71
C ASP A 543 9.60 2.79 37.86
N ASP A 544 8.86 3.15 36.79
CA ASP A 544 7.71 4.07 36.81
C ASP A 544 6.37 3.37 37.12
N ILE A 545 6.38 2.08 37.46
CA ILE A 545 5.20 1.44 38.06
C ILE A 545 5.21 1.77 39.55
N ASP A 546 4.27 2.65 39.93
CA ASP A 546 3.97 3.07 41.30
C ASP A 546 4.15 1.93 42.32
N GLU A 547 4.90 2.22 43.39
CA GLU A 547 5.49 1.25 44.35
C GLU A 547 4.45 0.58 45.27
N SER A 548 3.18 0.56 44.84
CA SER A 548 2.08 -0.20 45.39
C SER A 548 2.44 -1.69 45.51
N SER A 549 2.48 -2.16 46.76
CA SER A 549 2.88 -3.51 47.14
C SER A 549 1.85 -4.57 46.75
N ASN A 550 1.82 -4.94 45.47
CA ASN A 550 0.95 -5.99 44.99
C ASN A 550 1.39 -7.40 45.45
N SER A 551 0.40 -8.23 45.78
CA SER A 551 0.46 -9.68 46.03
C SER A 551 1.43 -10.44 45.10
N ILE A 552 1.38 -10.22 43.79
CA ILE A 552 2.30 -10.86 42.82
C ILE A 552 3.76 -10.47 43.09
N THR A 553 4.02 -9.19 43.37
CA THR A 553 5.38 -8.71 43.67
C THR A 553 5.90 -9.37 44.94
N GLN A 554 5.06 -9.54 45.98
CA GLN A 554 5.44 -10.26 47.20
C GLN A 554 5.71 -11.74 46.91
N PHE A 555 4.84 -12.43 46.17
CA PHE A 555 5.02 -13.83 45.79
C PHE A 555 6.36 -14.08 45.05
N ILE A 556 6.70 -13.20 44.10
CA ILE A 556 8.00 -13.28 43.40
C ILE A 556 9.17 -12.89 44.32
N GLN A 557 8.97 -11.97 45.27
CA GLN A 557 9.99 -11.59 46.26
C GLN A 557 10.30 -12.75 47.23
N ASP A 558 9.28 -13.49 47.67
CA ASP A 558 9.45 -14.67 48.53
C ASP A 558 10.23 -15.78 47.82
N ILE A 559 9.94 -15.99 46.52
CA ILE A 559 10.71 -16.91 45.67
C ILE A 559 12.18 -16.47 45.58
N GLU A 560 12.46 -15.18 45.31
CA GLU A 560 13.82 -14.66 45.27
C GLU A 560 14.54 -14.82 46.62
N ASN A 561 13.85 -14.58 47.73
CA ASN A 561 14.40 -14.70 49.09
C ASN A 561 14.77 -16.17 49.40
N CYS A 562 13.87 -17.11 49.11
CA CYS A 562 14.17 -18.54 49.20
C CYS A 562 15.36 -18.93 48.29
N SER A 563 15.42 -18.39 47.08
CA SER A 563 16.51 -18.68 46.15
C SER A 563 17.87 -18.14 46.61
N LYS A 564 17.90 -16.96 47.26
CA LYS A 564 19.10 -16.39 47.90
C LYS A 564 19.58 -17.21 49.10
N LEU A 565 18.64 -17.68 49.93
CA LEU A 565 18.96 -18.58 51.05
C LEU A 565 19.57 -19.90 50.54
N ASN A 566 18.98 -20.50 49.51
CA ASN A 566 19.56 -21.68 48.87
C ASN A 566 20.94 -21.40 48.25
N ALA A 567 21.14 -20.20 47.68
CA ALA A 567 22.38 -19.82 47.02
C ALA A 567 23.54 -19.47 47.97
N SER A 568 23.27 -19.22 49.24
CA SER A 568 24.32 -18.99 50.25
C SER A 568 25.07 -20.27 50.65
N VAL A 569 24.47 -21.45 50.42
CA VAL A 569 25.07 -22.76 50.69
C VAL A 569 26.17 -23.06 49.67
N LYS A 570 27.43 -22.91 50.10
CA LYS A 570 28.59 -23.12 49.23
C LYS A 570 28.75 -24.61 48.87
N GLY A 571 28.93 -24.90 47.59
CA GLY A 571 29.42 -26.18 47.08
C GLY A 571 30.92 -26.18 46.78
N ASN A 572 31.47 -27.35 46.48
CA ASN A 572 32.91 -27.60 46.30
C ASN A 572 33.53 -27.07 44.99
N ARG A 573 32.75 -26.57 44.02
CA ARG A 573 33.29 -26.02 42.76
C ARG A 573 32.55 -24.76 42.29
N MET A 574 33.18 -24.00 41.39
CA MET A 574 32.59 -22.79 40.80
C MET A 574 31.46 -23.13 39.81
N SER A 575 30.31 -22.47 39.96
CA SER A 575 29.15 -22.65 39.09
C SER A 575 29.39 -22.01 37.72
N ALA A 576 29.30 -22.82 36.66
CA ALA A 576 29.28 -22.33 35.27
C ALA A 576 27.98 -21.62 34.89
N TYR A 577 26.99 -21.56 35.81
CA TYR A 577 25.65 -21.01 35.62
C TYR A 577 25.39 -19.79 36.52
N PHE A 578 26.40 -19.28 37.21
CA PHE A 578 26.30 -18.04 37.99
C PHE A 578 26.10 -16.84 37.04
N LEU A 579 24.93 -16.20 37.13
CA LEU A 579 24.56 -15.03 36.33
C LEU A 579 23.52 -14.19 37.09
N PRO A 580 23.90 -13.50 38.19
CA PRO A 580 22.97 -12.81 39.07
C PRO A 580 22.26 -11.62 38.39
N GLU A 581 22.85 -11.04 37.35
CA GLU A 581 22.20 -9.98 36.56
C GLU A 581 20.96 -10.49 35.80
N LEU A 582 20.97 -11.73 35.30
CA LEU A 582 19.80 -12.33 34.65
C LEU A 582 18.66 -12.57 35.66
N ALA A 583 18.97 -12.87 36.92
CA ALA A 583 17.94 -13.06 37.94
C ALA A 583 17.10 -11.79 38.18
N LYS A 584 17.70 -10.59 38.04
CA LYS A 584 16.99 -9.29 38.11
C LYS A 584 16.00 -9.13 36.96
N ASP A 585 16.43 -9.43 35.74
CA ASP A 585 15.57 -9.40 34.55
C ASP A 585 14.44 -10.42 34.60
N VAL A 586 14.75 -11.67 35.01
CA VAL A 586 13.76 -12.74 35.21
C VAL A 586 12.72 -12.32 36.25
N LYS A 587 13.14 -11.78 37.41
CA LYS A 587 12.24 -11.23 38.44
C LYS A 587 11.28 -10.19 37.86
N ARG A 588 11.80 -9.24 37.07
CA ARG A 588 11.00 -8.18 36.42
C ARG A 588 9.96 -8.76 35.46
N ILE A 589 10.35 -9.69 34.60
CA ILE A 589 9.43 -10.35 33.64
C ILE A 589 8.37 -11.20 34.36
N CYS A 590 8.75 -11.87 35.46
CA CYS A 590 7.83 -12.70 36.25
C CYS A 590 6.74 -11.92 36.98
N LYS A 591 6.81 -10.59 37.12
CA LYS A 591 5.67 -9.79 37.61
C LYS A 591 4.41 -9.93 36.74
N HIS A 592 4.56 -10.32 35.47
CA HIS A 592 3.45 -10.48 34.52
C HIS A 592 3.18 -11.96 34.15
N PHE A 593 3.65 -12.92 34.95
CA PHE A 593 3.56 -14.35 34.64
C PHE A 593 2.16 -14.90 34.27
N PRO A 594 1.02 -14.39 34.81
CA PRO A 594 -0.30 -14.91 34.43
C PRO A 594 -0.66 -14.71 32.95
N LEU A 595 -0.01 -13.75 32.27
CA LEU A 595 -0.26 -13.41 30.86
C LEU A 595 0.58 -14.24 29.88
N TRP A 596 1.83 -14.58 30.22
CA TRP A 596 2.74 -15.26 29.29
C TRP A 596 2.94 -16.75 29.58
N THR A 597 2.55 -17.24 30.76
CA THR A 597 2.60 -18.68 31.08
C THR A 597 1.27 -19.39 30.78
N ALA A 598 1.26 -20.72 30.89
CA ALA A 598 0.04 -21.53 30.81
C ALA A 598 -0.69 -21.71 32.15
N VAL A 599 -0.28 -21.03 33.24
CA VAL A 599 -0.83 -21.25 34.60
C VAL A 599 -2.33 -20.96 34.72
N MET A 600 -2.83 -20.02 33.91
CA MET A 600 -4.25 -19.65 33.88
C MET A 600 -5.06 -20.51 32.88
N GLN A 601 -4.43 -21.39 32.11
CA GLN A 601 -5.07 -22.11 30.99
C GLN A 601 -6.31 -22.90 31.43
N HIS A 602 -6.18 -23.71 32.49
CA HIS A 602 -7.27 -24.54 33.00
C HIS A 602 -8.38 -23.69 33.65
N ILE A 603 -8.04 -22.56 34.26
CA ILE A 603 -8.99 -21.66 34.91
C ILE A 603 -9.91 -20.99 33.88
N PHE A 604 -9.36 -20.51 32.76
CA PHE A 604 -10.13 -19.97 31.64
C PHE A 604 -10.72 -21.05 30.71
N ASN A 605 -10.58 -22.34 31.03
CA ASN A 605 -10.96 -23.46 30.17
C ASN A 605 -10.41 -23.35 28.73
N SER A 606 -9.18 -22.83 28.57
CA SER A 606 -8.57 -22.67 27.26
C SER A 606 -8.15 -24.03 26.68
N PRO A 607 -8.60 -24.39 25.47
CA PRO A 607 -8.15 -25.64 24.82
C PRO A 607 -6.70 -25.55 24.32
N PHE A 608 -6.03 -24.40 24.49
CA PHE A 608 -4.74 -24.11 23.90
C PHE A 608 -3.65 -23.84 24.95
N LYS A 609 -2.68 -24.74 25.06
CA LYS A 609 -1.54 -24.59 25.99
C LYS A 609 -0.68 -23.36 25.67
N ILE A 610 -0.46 -23.08 24.38
CA ILE A 610 0.43 -22.01 23.90
C ILE A 610 -0.39 -20.85 23.29
N ALA A 611 0.03 -19.62 23.59
CA ALA A 611 -0.41 -18.40 22.90
C ALA A 611 0.54 -18.11 21.74
N THR A 612 0.00 -17.89 20.54
CA THR A 612 0.79 -17.51 19.36
C THR A 612 0.11 -16.42 18.53
N SER A 613 0.85 -15.39 18.11
CA SER A 613 0.39 -14.32 17.20
C SER A 613 0.51 -14.68 15.71
N ALA A 614 0.99 -15.88 15.37
CA ALA A 614 1.25 -16.30 13.99
C ALA A 614 0.11 -16.03 12.98
N PRO A 615 -1.20 -16.11 13.33
CA PRO A 615 -2.27 -15.77 12.39
C PRO A 615 -2.31 -14.30 11.95
N VAL A 616 -2.10 -13.34 12.86
CA VAL A 616 -2.08 -11.91 12.48
C VAL A 616 -0.78 -11.54 11.74
N GLU A 617 0.34 -12.16 12.09
CA GLU A 617 1.58 -12.05 11.32
C GLU A 617 1.44 -12.62 9.89
N SER A 618 0.73 -13.74 9.75
CA SER A 618 0.41 -14.37 8.47
C SER A 618 -0.47 -13.46 7.59
N ASP A 619 -1.53 -12.90 8.18
CA ASP A 619 -2.45 -11.97 7.50
C ASP A 619 -1.71 -10.69 7.05
N PHE A 620 -0.85 -10.11 7.90
CA PHE A 620 0.03 -9.00 7.51
C PHE A 620 1.02 -9.35 6.40
N ASN A 621 1.56 -10.58 6.38
CA ASN A 621 2.43 -11.06 5.31
C ASN A 621 1.67 -11.22 3.98
N GLU A 622 0.46 -11.79 4.01
CA GLU A 622 -0.45 -11.89 2.87
C GLU A 622 -0.83 -10.50 2.34
N LEU A 623 -1.24 -9.57 3.21
CA LEU A 623 -1.55 -8.19 2.87
C LEU A 623 -0.37 -7.50 2.18
N LYS A 624 0.83 -7.62 2.75
CA LYS A 624 2.05 -6.98 2.22
C LYS A 624 2.50 -7.59 0.90
N ASN A 625 2.53 -8.91 0.78
CA ASN A 625 3.29 -9.60 -0.26
C ASN A 625 2.42 -10.25 -1.35
N LEU A 626 1.12 -10.46 -1.10
CA LEU A 626 0.15 -10.94 -2.08
C LEU A 626 -0.80 -9.81 -2.50
N ILE A 627 -1.62 -9.30 -1.57
CA ILE A 627 -2.68 -8.31 -1.87
C ILE A 627 -2.09 -6.99 -2.39
N LEU A 628 -1.04 -6.48 -1.74
CA LEU A 628 -0.38 -5.22 -2.10
C LEU A 628 0.89 -5.40 -2.95
N ARG A 629 1.14 -6.61 -3.50
CA ARG A 629 2.34 -6.96 -4.28
C ARG A 629 2.70 -5.94 -5.38
N HIS A 630 1.69 -5.50 -6.13
CA HIS A 630 1.85 -4.57 -7.24
C HIS A 630 1.53 -3.10 -6.88
N ALA A 631 1.15 -2.82 -5.63
CA ALA A 631 0.85 -1.47 -5.17
C ALA A 631 2.14 -0.73 -4.76
N SER A 632 2.18 0.59 -4.97
CA SER A 632 3.25 1.43 -4.44
C SER A 632 3.04 1.61 -2.94
N ARG A 633 3.84 0.93 -2.10
CA ARG A 633 3.88 1.11 -0.66
C ARG A 633 5.00 2.10 -0.26
N PRO A 634 4.79 2.96 0.76
CA PRO A 634 3.50 3.30 1.38
C PRO A 634 2.56 4.02 0.38
N MET A 635 1.24 3.94 0.58
CA MET A 635 0.23 4.67 -0.21
C MET A 635 -0.62 5.62 0.66
N THR A 636 -1.44 6.47 0.05
CA THR A 636 -2.31 7.37 0.83
C THR A 636 -3.43 6.60 1.53
N ALA A 637 -3.91 7.10 2.67
CA ALA A 637 -4.86 6.40 3.55
C ALA A 637 -6.15 5.96 2.84
N ASP A 638 -6.73 6.82 2.01
CA ASP A 638 -7.91 6.55 1.16
C ASP A 638 -7.71 5.33 0.23
N ARG A 639 -6.59 5.31 -0.50
CA ARG A 639 -6.25 4.23 -1.44
C ARG A 639 -5.92 2.92 -0.74
N PHE A 640 -5.34 3.00 0.45
CA PHE A 640 -5.06 1.83 1.29
C PHE A 640 -6.37 1.22 1.80
N ILE A 641 -7.21 2.00 2.49
CA ILE A 641 -8.47 1.53 3.09
C ILE A 641 -9.39 0.94 2.03
N LEU A 642 -9.58 1.59 0.87
CA LEU A 642 -10.43 1.05 -0.19
C LEU A 642 -9.95 -0.31 -0.72
N ARG A 643 -8.64 -0.46 -0.94
CA ARG A 643 -8.06 -1.74 -1.35
C ARG A 643 -8.21 -2.80 -0.27
N HIS A 644 -8.04 -2.41 0.99
CA HIS A 644 -8.12 -3.35 2.10
C HIS A 644 -9.56 -3.85 2.27
N ILE A 645 -10.55 -2.95 2.31
CA ILE A 645 -11.99 -3.30 2.39
C ILE A 645 -12.39 -4.23 1.23
N GLN A 646 -11.97 -3.95 -0.01
CA GLN A 646 -12.26 -4.82 -1.16
C GLN A 646 -11.68 -6.24 -0.99
N SER A 647 -10.49 -6.35 -0.41
CA SER A 647 -9.85 -7.63 -0.11
C SER A 647 -10.57 -8.37 1.02
N ILE A 648 -10.89 -7.66 2.11
CA ILE A 648 -11.59 -8.18 3.28
C ILE A 648 -13.00 -8.68 2.93
N ASP A 649 -13.75 -7.94 2.12
CA ASP A 649 -15.09 -8.35 1.66
C ASP A 649 -15.03 -9.61 0.77
N SER A 650 -13.97 -9.75 -0.03
CA SER A 650 -13.72 -10.95 -0.83
C SER A 650 -13.33 -12.14 0.06
N ASN A 651 -12.41 -11.94 1.01
CA ASN A 651 -12.01 -12.98 1.98
C ASN A 651 -13.20 -13.42 2.86
N SER A 652 -14.03 -12.48 3.32
CA SER A 652 -15.24 -12.77 4.10
C SER A 652 -16.18 -13.77 3.41
N LYS A 653 -16.35 -13.66 2.09
CA LYS A 653 -17.16 -14.58 1.29
C LYS A 653 -16.51 -15.96 1.18
N LEU A 654 -15.19 -16.02 0.98
CA LEU A 654 -14.43 -17.27 0.92
C LEU A 654 -14.43 -17.99 2.28
N PHE A 655 -14.15 -17.27 3.37
CA PHE A 655 -14.20 -17.76 4.75
C PHE A 655 -15.57 -18.35 5.08
N ARG A 656 -16.67 -17.62 4.79
CA ARG A 656 -18.03 -18.12 5.02
C ARG A 656 -18.36 -19.34 4.16
N SER A 657 -17.85 -19.41 2.93
CA SER A 657 -17.99 -20.57 2.05
C SER A 657 -17.26 -21.81 2.64
N SER A 658 -16.04 -21.63 3.15
CA SER A 658 -15.29 -22.70 3.84
C SER A 658 -15.97 -23.15 5.13
N GLN A 659 -16.50 -22.22 5.94
CA GLN A 659 -17.26 -22.54 7.15
C GLN A 659 -18.48 -23.43 6.84
N LEU A 660 -19.24 -23.10 5.78
CA LEU A 660 -20.41 -23.87 5.36
C LEU A 660 -20.04 -25.26 4.83
N ARG A 661 -18.94 -25.40 4.08
CA ARG A 661 -18.42 -26.71 3.62
C ARG A 661 -18.07 -27.62 4.80
N ASN A 662 -17.30 -27.12 5.77
CA ASN A 662 -16.90 -27.91 6.94
C ASN A 662 -18.13 -28.30 7.78
N SER A 663 -19.06 -27.37 7.99
CA SER A 663 -20.33 -27.63 8.68
C SER A 663 -21.25 -28.65 7.99
N ALA A 664 -20.98 -29.01 6.73
CA ALA A 664 -21.71 -30.04 5.99
C ALA A 664 -21.00 -31.41 6.07
N ILE A 665 -19.66 -31.43 6.10
CA ILE A 665 -18.85 -32.65 6.32
C ILE A 665 -19.21 -33.27 7.67
N ASP A 666 -19.23 -32.44 8.73
CA ASP A 666 -19.61 -32.82 10.11
C ASP A 666 -21.03 -33.42 10.24
N LYS A 667 -21.88 -33.28 9.23
CA LYS A 667 -23.28 -33.73 9.22
C LYS A 667 -23.52 -34.94 8.34
N SER A 668 -22.51 -35.46 7.66
CA SER A 668 -22.64 -36.69 6.88
C SER A 668 -22.72 -37.90 7.83
N PRO A 669 -23.67 -38.84 7.65
CA PRO A 669 -23.80 -39.98 8.57
C PRO A 669 -22.69 -41.00 8.33
N THR A 670 -21.82 -41.17 9.33
CA THR A 670 -20.75 -42.18 9.32
C THR A 670 -21.34 -43.57 9.08
N THR A 671 -21.05 -44.16 7.92
CA THR A 671 -21.42 -45.55 7.65
C THR A 671 -20.56 -46.47 8.51
N THR A 672 -21.22 -47.32 9.28
CA THR A 672 -20.58 -48.18 10.29
C THR A 672 -19.73 -49.28 9.62
N ILE A 673 -18.43 -49.28 9.89
CA ILE A 673 -17.59 -50.49 9.82
C ILE A 673 -16.90 -50.63 11.18
N SER A 674 -16.91 -51.85 11.71
CA SER A 674 -16.68 -52.16 13.12
C SER A 674 -15.20 -52.29 13.52
N SER A 675 -14.84 -51.60 14.60
CA SER A 675 -13.93 -52.01 15.68
C SER A 675 -12.65 -52.81 15.34
N VAL A 676 -11.50 -52.17 15.55
CA VAL A 676 -10.39 -52.75 16.34
C VAL A 676 -9.95 -51.68 17.33
N GLU A 677 -9.79 -52.04 18.61
CA GLU A 677 -9.26 -51.16 19.65
C GLU A 677 -7.72 -51.07 19.56
N SER A 678 -7.17 -49.85 19.58
CA SER A 678 -5.77 -49.60 19.94
C SER A 678 -5.58 -48.16 20.40
N ASP A 679 -4.68 -47.95 21.36
CA ASP A 679 -4.58 -46.76 22.20
C ASP A 679 -4.39 -45.41 21.50
N CYS A 680 -4.81 -44.36 22.22
CA CYS A 680 -4.77 -42.97 21.78
C CYS A 680 -3.34 -42.42 21.61
N VAL A 681 -2.95 -42.15 20.36
CA VAL A 681 -1.84 -41.27 20.01
C VAL A 681 -2.36 -40.06 19.22
N SER A 682 -1.87 -38.87 19.58
CA SER A 682 -2.27 -37.60 18.98
C SER A 682 -1.83 -37.48 17.51
N ASN A 683 -2.79 -37.48 16.58
CA ASN A 683 -2.52 -37.18 15.17
C ASN A 683 -2.63 -35.68 14.87
N ASN A 684 -1.54 -35.11 14.36
CA ASN A 684 -1.48 -33.76 13.80
C ASN A 684 -2.38 -33.65 12.54
N PRO A 685 -3.23 -32.63 12.42
CA PRO A 685 -3.83 -32.25 11.13
C PRO A 685 -2.83 -31.41 10.33
N PHE A 686 -1.76 -32.05 9.86
CA PHE A 686 -0.80 -31.49 8.90
C PHE A 686 -0.57 -32.48 7.75
N LEU A 687 -1.67 -32.85 7.10
CA LEU A 687 -1.70 -33.61 5.85
C LEU A 687 -2.80 -33.01 4.98
N SER A 688 -2.38 -32.30 3.94
CA SER A 688 -3.24 -31.81 2.86
C SER A 688 -3.87 -32.99 2.13
N SER A 689 -5.14 -32.87 1.76
CA SER A 689 -5.74 -33.74 0.75
C SER A 689 -5.00 -33.58 -0.58
N ASP A 690 -4.63 -34.70 -1.20
CA ASP A 690 -3.97 -34.73 -2.50
C ASP A 690 -4.88 -34.14 -3.60
N ASP A 691 -4.56 -32.93 -4.08
CA ASP A 691 -4.94 -32.46 -5.44
C ASP A 691 -4.16 -31.21 -5.92
N ASP A 692 -3.50 -30.45 -5.04
CA ASP A 692 -2.73 -29.24 -5.41
C ASP A 692 -1.20 -29.46 -5.52
N ILE A 693 -0.76 -30.16 -6.57
CA ILE A 693 0.66 -30.13 -6.99
C ILE A 693 0.85 -29.09 -8.11
N GLU A 694 1.00 -27.81 -7.74
CA GLU A 694 1.57 -26.79 -8.64
C GLU A 694 3.03 -26.46 -8.28
N ASN A 695 3.92 -26.80 -9.22
CA ASN A 695 5.34 -27.04 -8.95
C ASN A 695 6.18 -25.75 -8.89
N TRP A 696 6.30 -25.14 -7.70
CA TRP A 696 7.12 -23.96 -7.46
C TRP A 696 8.48 -24.26 -6.82
N ARG A 697 9.44 -24.76 -7.62
CA ARG A 697 10.88 -24.48 -7.42
C ARG A 697 11.70 -24.75 -8.70
N GLY A 698 11.91 -23.69 -9.48
CA GLY A 698 12.87 -23.71 -10.58
C GLY A 698 14.31 -23.78 -10.05
N LYS A 699 14.85 -24.99 -9.93
CA LYS A 699 16.30 -25.27 -10.01
C LYS A 699 16.47 -26.48 -10.93
N GLY A 700 17.10 -26.27 -12.09
CA GLY A 700 17.43 -27.35 -13.00
C GLY A 700 18.77 -27.96 -12.60
N GLU A 701 18.79 -29.27 -12.42
CA GLU A 701 19.99 -30.10 -12.50
C GLU A 701 19.72 -31.16 -13.58
N GLU A 702 20.69 -31.39 -14.46
CA GLU A 702 20.54 -32.27 -15.63
C GLU A 702 20.59 -33.75 -15.21
N PRO A 703 19.68 -34.61 -15.69
CA PRO A 703 19.77 -36.03 -15.45
C PRO A 703 20.77 -36.69 -16.41
N ILE A 704 21.83 -37.27 -15.82
CA ILE A 704 22.78 -38.14 -16.54
C ILE A 704 22.08 -39.40 -17.05
N THR A 705 22.60 -39.92 -18.17
CA THR A 705 22.07 -41.00 -18.98
C THR A 705 22.00 -42.39 -18.32
N SER A 706 21.11 -43.20 -18.92
CA SER A 706 21.13 -44.68 -19.04
C SER A 706 20.30 -45.52 -18.06
N LEU A 707 19.25 -46.15 -18.58
CA LEU A 707 19.26 -47.60 -18.85
C LEU A 707 18.11 -47.99 -19.82
N THR A 708 18.31 -49.08 -20.54
CA THR A 708 17.58 -49.38 -21.79
C THR A 708 16.71 -50.64 -21.70
N LEU A 709 15.56 -50.58 -22.40
CA LEU A 709 14.87 -51.70 -23.06
C LEU A 709 14.37 -52.88 -22.20
N LYS A 710 13.05 -53.12 -22.27
CA LYS A 710 12.53 -54.08 -23.27
C LYS A 710 11.08 -53.82 -23.66
N SER A 711 10.80 -54.04 -24.93
CA SER A 711 9.51 -53.84 -25.57
C SER A 711 8.64 -55.09 -25.50
N ASN A 712 7.32 -54.92 -25.60
CA ASN A 712 6.52 -55.76 -26.48
C ASN A 712 5.28 -55.03 -27.02
N ASN A 713 4.97 -55.31 -28.29
CA ASN A 713 3.85 -54.74 -29.06
C ASN A 713 2.50 -55.29 -28.55
N LYS A 714 1.31 -54.71 -28.82
CA LYS A 714 0.75 -54.32 -30.13
C LYS A 714 -0.39 -53.29 -29.99
N ARG A 715 -0.55 -52.44 -31.02
CA ARG A 715 -1.64 -51.44 -31.15
C ARG A 715 -2.98 -52.08 -31.57
N GLN A 716 -4.09 -51.50 -31.10
CA GLN A 716 -5.23 -51.15 -31.96
C GLN A 716 -5.89 -49.84 -31.48
N LYS A 717 -6.51 -49.11 -32.41
CA LYS A 717 -6.90 -47.69 -32.26
C LYS A 717 -8.39 -47.55 -31.89
N ILE A 718 -8.72 -46.68 -30.95
CA ILE A 718 -9.96 -45.90 -30.94
C ILE A 718 -9.63 -44.47 -30.48
N PHE A 719 -10.03 -43.46 -31.25
CA PHE A 719 -10.04 -42.04 -30.86
C PHE A 719 -11.50 -41.58 -30.81
N PRO A 720 -11.85 -40.72 -29.85
CA PRO A 720 -12.78 -39.63 -30.13
C PRO A 720 -12.18 -38.26 -29.78
N THR A 721 -12.48 -37.29 -30.64
CA THR A 721 -12.07 -35.89 -30.57
C THR A 721 -13.08 -35.03 -29.82
N SER A 722 -12.68 -34.32 -28.75
CA SER A 722 -13.34 -33.08 -28.31
C SER A 722 -12.51 -32.32 -27.25
N LYS A 723 -11.90 -31.19 -27.62
CA LYS A 723 -11.35 -30.23 -26.63
C LYS A 723 -11.47 -28.73 -27.01
N ASP A 724 -12.15 -28.39 -28.11
CA ASP A 724 -12.24 -27.01 -28.64
C ASP A 724 -13.61 -26.32 -28.49
N THR A 725 -14.57 -26.92 -27.76
CA THR A 725 -15.95 -26.38 -27.64
C THR A 725 -16.25 -25.64 -26.33
N ALA A 726 -15.51 -25.88 -25.23
CA ALA A 726 -15.81 -25.24 -23.94
C ALA A 726 -15.39 -23.76 -23.89
N THR A 727 -14.16 -23.45 -24.30
CA THR A 727 -13.57 -22.10 -24.28
C THR A 727 -14.25 -21.11 -25.23
N LYS A 728 -15.03 -21.60 -26.21
CA LYS A 728 -15.76 -20.74 -27.14
C LYS A 728 -17.05 -20.19 -26.53
N ILE A 729 -17.79 -21.05 -25.81
CA ILE A 729 -19.11 -20.73 -25.22
C ILE A 729 -19.00 -19.63 -24.14
N GLU A 730 -17.96 -19.66 -23.29
CA GLU A 730 -17.74 -18.61 -22.29
C GLU A 730 -17.37 -17.25 -22.92
N SER A 731 -16.70 -17.24 -24.08
CA SER A 731 -16.38 -16.00 -24.79
C SER A 731 -17.61 -15.34 -25.43
N GLU A 732 -18.54 -16.14 -25.96
CA GLU A 732 -19.76 -15.66 -26.60
C GLU A 732 -20.79 -15.17 -25.57
N ALA A 733 -20.90 -15.85 -24.41
CA ALA A 733 -21.75 -15.42 -23.30
C ALA A 733 -21.35 -14.03 -22.75
N ASN A 734 -20.06 -13.83 -22.48
CA ASN A 734 -19.54 -12.54 -21.99
C ASN A 734 -19.68 -11.41 -23.01
N THR A 735 -19.59 -11.72 -24.32
CA THR A 735 -19.76 -10.73 -25.39
C THR A 735 -21.21 -10.27 -25.53
N ASN A 736 -22.19 -11.15 -25.29
CA ASN A 736 -23.62 -10.80 -25.35
C ASN A 736 -24.07 -9.95 -24.15
N ILE A 737 -23.55 -10.20 -22.94
CA ILE A 737 -23.82 -9.38 -21.75
C ILE A 737 -23.29 -7.95 -21.94
N ALA A 738 -22.07 -7.80 -22.50
CA ALA A 738 -21.50 -6.50 -22.83
C ALA A 738 -22.31 -5.73 -23.89
N LYS A 739 -22.98 -6.43 -24.81
CA LYS A 739 -23.88 -5.84 -25.81
C LYS A 739 -25.18 -5.32 -25.19
N GLN A 740 -25.86 -6.14 -24.38
CA GLN A 740 -27.09 -5.72 -23.68
C GLN A 740 -26.87 -4.50 -22.76
N LEU A 741 -25.73 -4.43 -22.07
CA LEU A 741 -25.37 -3.26 -21.26
C LEU A 741 -25.13 -1.99 -22.10
N PHE A 742 -24.67 -2.13 -23.35
CA PHE A 742 -24.45 -1.00 -24.25
C PHE A 742 -25.76 -0.50 -24.89
N ASP A 743 -26.64 -1.42 -25.27
CA ASP A 743 -27.93 -1.08 -25.87
C ASP A 743 -28.88 -0.43 -24.84
N ASN A 744 -28.87 -0.89 -23.58
CA ASN A 744 -29.63 -0.27 -22.48
C ASN A 744 -29.14 1.14 -22.08
N LEU A 745 -27.88 1.48 -22.37
CA LEU A 745 -27.34 2.83 -22.19
C LEU A 745 -27.59 3.76 -23.40
N SER A 746 -28.15 3.22 -24.49
CA SER A 746 -28.36 3.93 -25.74
C SER A 746 -29.80 4.43 -25.95
N SER A 747 -30.74 4.07 -25.06
CA SER A 747 -32.18 4.29 -25.23
C SER A 747 -32.80 5.41 -24.37
N SER A 748 -32.03 6.05 -23.49
CA SER A 748 -32.49 7.22 -22.71
C SER A 748 -32.21 8.54 -23.44
N SER A 749 -32.95 8.81 -24.51
CA SER A 749 -32.98 10.14 -25.14
C SER A 749 -33.96 11.06 -24.40
N ILE A 750 -33.44 12.15 -23.85
CA ILE A 750 -34.23 13.25 -23.27
C ILE A 750 -34.91 13.99 -24.43
N SER A 751 -36.23 14.16 -24.34
CA SER A 751 -36.99 15.11 -25.15
C SER A 751 -36.97 16.48 -24.45
N ASP A 752 -36.39 17.49 -25.11
CA ASP A 752 -36.59 18.88 -24.73
C ASP A 752 -38.01 19.30 -25.17
N ASP A 753 -38.84 19.74 -24.23
CA ASP A 753 -39.94 20.66 -24.52
C ASP A 753 -39.90 21.79 -23.47
N ASN A 754 -40.00 23.03 -23.94
CA ASN A 754 -40.05 24.21 -23.09
C ASN A 754 -41.50 24.45 -22.65
N GLU A 755 -41.73 24.66 -21.36
CA GLU A 755 -42.85 25.51 -20.96
C GLU A 755 -42.49 26.40 -19.77
N GLU A 756 -42.69 27.69 -19.97
CA GLU A 756 -42.40 28.77 -19.03
C GLU A 756 -43.70 29.10 -18.30
N ILE A 757 -43.84 28.67 -17.05
CA ILE A 757 -44.97 29.09 -16.19
C ILE A 757 -44.43 29.75 -14.93
N THR A 758 -44.71 31.05 -14.84
CA THR A 758 -44.61 31.82 -13.60
C THR A 758 -45.97 31.86 -12.90
N PHE A 759 -45.95 32.33 -11.64
CA PHE A 759 -47.02 33.00 -10.89
C PHE A 759 -47.86 32.27 -9.81
N ILE A 760 -47.84 32.97 -8.66
CA ILE A 760 -48.84 33.12 -7.57
C ILE A 760 -48.86 32.12 -6.40
N ASP A 761 -48.72 32.76 -5.24
CA ASP A 761 -48.93 32.30 -3.88
C ASP A 761 -50.19 31.46 -3.63
N THR A 762 -50.15 30.65 -2.57
CA THR A 762 -51.28 30.63 -1.64
C THR A 762 -50.82 30.44 -0.20
N PHE A 763 -50.95 31.52 0.59
CA PHE A 763 -50.80 31.51 2.04
C PHE A 763 -51.95 30.76 2.71
N SER A 764 -51.66 29.93 3.73
CA SER A 764 -52.34 29.91 5.04
C SER A 764 -51.72 28.81 5.92
N ASN A 765 -50.92 29.16 6.93
CA ASN A 765 -51.30 29.61 8.28
C ASN A 765 -51.80 28.51 9.23
N SER A 766 -50.92 28.13 10.16
CA SER A 766 -51.29 27.91 11.56
C SER A 766 -50.12 28.30 12.47
N GLN A 767 -50.09 29.57 12.90
CA GLN A 767 -49.27 30.01 14.04
C GLN A 767 -50.00 29.75 15.36
N ILE A 768 -49.24 29.60 16.45
CA ILE A 768 -49.38 30.26 17.78
C ILE A 768 -48.18 29.73 18.61
N ILE A 769 -47.08 30.46 18.80
CA ILE A 769 -46.84 31.71 19.56
C ILE A 769 -46.72 31.46 21.08
N HIS A 770 -45.53 31.70 21.64
CA HIS A 770 -45.26 32.69 22.70
C HIS A 770 -43.73 32.79 22.91
N LYS A 771 -43.06 33.79 22.33
CA LYS A 771 -42.76 35.14 22.87
C LYS A 771 -41.60 35.20 23.87
N SER A 772 -40.53 35.87 23.44
CA SER A 772 -39.38 36.32 24.21
C SER A 772 -39.68 37.55 25.09
N LYS A 773 -38.78 37.85 26.04
CA LYS A 773 -38.57 39.21 26.58
C LYS A 773 -37.12 39.41 27.02
N THR A 774 -36.71 40.67 27.05
CA THR A 774 -35.34 41.19 27.16
C THR A 774 -35.10 41.99 28.44
N SER A 775 -33.86 42.01 28.94
CA SER A 775 -33.26 43.04 29.83
C SER A 775 -31.73 42.80 29.87
N GLU A 776 -30.81 43.68 29.45
CA GLU A 776 -30.42 45.04 29.89
C GLU A 776 -29.48 45.13 31.13
N ILE A 777 -28.36 45.88 30.97
CA ILE A 777 -27.55 46.61 31.99
C ILE A 777 -26.54 45.77 32.86
N PRO A 778 -25.29 46.23 33.21
CA PRO A 778 -24.30 47.06 32.49
C PRO A 778 -22.81 46.61 32.69
N ASN A 779 -21.84 47.47 32.33
CA ASN A 779 -20.39 47.36 32.65
C ASN A 779 -20.05 47.39 34.15
N ASN A 780 -18.90 46.80 34.52
CA ASN A 780 -17.95 47.38 35.48
C ASN A 780 -16.51 46.84 35.29
N ASP A 781 -15.53 47.62 35.74
CA ASP A 781 -14.08 47.47 35.48
C ASP A 781 -13.40 46.21 36.07
N ILE A 782 -12.22 45.87 35.52
CA ILE A 782 -10.94 45.93 36.26
C ILE A 782 -9.74 45.75 35.29
N GLN A 783 -8.81 46.72 35.29
CA GLN A 783 -7.47 46.57 34.70
C GLN A 783 -6.56 45.75 35.62
N GLY A 784 -5.74 44.84 35.06
CA GLY A 784 -5.03 43.83 35.88
C GLY A 784 -3.69 43.29 35.36
N VAL A 785 -2.75 44.16 34.99
CA VAL A 785 -1.28 43.91 35.03
C VAL A 785 -0.72 42.72 34.19
N LEU A 786 -0.37 43.02 32.94
CA LEU A 786 0.85 42.47 32.32
C LEU A 786 2.09 43.17 32.92
N LYS A 787 2.93 42.47 33.72
CA LYS A 787 4.39 42.75 33.95
C LYS A 787 5.01 41.93 35.11
N LYS A 788 5.84 40.93 34.78
CA LYS A 788 7.00 40.36 35.52
C LYS A 788 7.46 39.10 34.76
N LYS A 789 8.74 38.78 34.52
CA LYS A 789 10.03 39.35 34.97
C LYS A 789 11.02 39.44 33.78
N VAL A 790 11.89 40.45 33.79
CA VAL A 790 13.21 40.45 33.12
C VAL A 790 14.20 41.13 34.06
N LYS A 791 15.47 40.72 34.02
CA LYS A 791 16.62 41.07 34.88
C LYS A 791 16.68 40.30 36.20
N ASP A 792 17.74 39.52 36.37
CA ASP A 792 18.96 40.10 36.97
C ASP A 792 20.25 39.48 36.39
N GLN A 793 21.37 40.14 36.73
CA GLN A 793 22.79 39.78 36.51
C GLN A 793 23.45 40.08 35.14
N LYS A 794 24.64 40.69 35.25
CA LYS A 794 25.54 41.19 34.20
C LYS A 794 26.96 41.32 34.82
N ALA A 795 27.99 41.38 33.98
CA ALA A 795 29.43 41.56 34.31
C ALA A 795 30.16 40.31 34.87
N ASP A 796 31.44 40.03 34.59
CA ASP A 796 32.33 40.42 33.47
C ASP A 796 33.53 39.41 33.38
N PRO A 797 34.44 39.46 32.39
CA PRO A 797 35.27 38.31 32.01
C PRO A 797 36.78 38.44 32.33
N GLN A 798 37.49 37.31 32.46
CA GLN A 798 38.81 37.03 31.85
C GLN A 798 39.42 35.67 32.29
N SER A 799 40.25 35.09 31.41
CA SER A 799 41.40 34.20 31.70
C SER A 799 41.19 32.87 32.45
N ILE A 800 41.38 31.73 31.77
CA ILE A 800 42.69 31.05 31.66
C ILE A 800 42.63 29.99 30.53
N CYS A 801 43.79 29.77 29.89
CA CYS A 801 44.00 28.88 28.75
C CYS A 801 44.68 27.56 29.18
N ASN A 802 44.34 26.41 28.58
CA ASN A 802 45.28 25.59 27.79
C ASN A 802 44.83 24.13 27.52
N GLN A 803 45.02 23.72 26.25
CA GLN A 803 45.56 22.42 25.78
C GLN A 803 44.79 21.11 26.12
N HIS A 804 44.72 20.11 25.23
CA HIS A 804 45.65 19.79 24.13
C HIS A 804 44.95 19.36 22.83
N LEU A 805 45.46 19.87 21.71
CA LEU A 805 45.30 19.26 20.38
C LEU A 805 46.09 17.94 20.28
N ARG A 806 45.55 16.96 19.54
CA ARG A 806 46.33 16.18 18.57
C ARG A 806 45.54 16.01 17.27
N LEU A 807 46.02 16.70 16.24
CA LEU A 807 45.79 16.35 14.83
C LEU A 807 46.76 15.23 14.42
N ASN A 808 46.46 14.66 13.25
CA ASN A 808 47.31 13.90 12.31
C ASN A 808 46.81 12.47 12.04
N GLU A 809 46.77 11.95 10.81
CA GLU A 809 46.69 12.57 9.47
C GLU A 809 46.54 11.43 8.42
N PHE A 810 46.13 11.77 7.19
CA PHE A 810 46.21 10.96 5.95
C PHE A 810 45.74 9.49 5.92
N TYR A 811 44.75 9.20 5.06
CA TYR A 811 45.05 8.60 3.74
C TYR A 811 43.98 8.99 2.71
N VAL A 812 44.33 8.88 1.42
CA VAL A 812 43.75 9.65 0.31
C VAL A 812 43.71 8.78 -0.97
N ILE A 813 42.55 8.73 -1.66
CA ILE A 813 42.37 8.32 -3.09
C ILE A 813 42.74 6.82 -3.38
N GLU A 814 42.31 6.09 -4.41
CA GLU A 814 41.32 6.24 -5.52
C GLU A 814 40.24 5.12 -5.33
N THR A 815 39.19 4.91 -6.12
CA THR A 815 38.83 5.37 -7.49
C THR A 815 37.33 5.70 -7.55
#